data_AF-A0A3M0FPG5-F1
#
_entry.id   AF-A0A3M0FPG5-F1
#
_cell.length_a   1.000
_cell.length_b   1.000
_cell.length_c   1.000
_cell.angle_alpha   90.00
_cell.angle_beta   90.00
_cell.angle_gamma   90.00
#
_symmetry.space_group_name_H-M   'P 1'
#
loop_
_entity.id
_entity.type
_entity.pdbx_description
1 polymer ?
#
loop_
_entity_poly.entity_id
_entity_poly.type
_entity_poly.pdbx_seq_one_letter_code
_entity_poly.pdbx_strand_id
1 'polypeptide(L)'
;MQGACLSGSKNSSGNRQRQAKPGEIASSHTLGHEPLLYALGSFDSRVTVLSQQTRALNLVWSMIETGVVPVEKRDPPFKIAVVGAGFAGLTFAAGLLRKGAACELYIFEQRDTLLPLQQGSDTRWLHPHIYDWPADGSEASAAMLPVLNWTAARSSDVVVQVLSEWAQIVEGRDSVHLFCNTRHLQLTQCIDERQRARIEWVGEKRRASDGTIRESEGSARGASETFDAVVLAVGFGLEASKASYWRNETFGQPSLNEPRRTFLLSGQGDGAMIDLLRIRISQFRQDRILEELFGSRSALVAELKLMREDFLKDATGLFERFEGLLAEGSPHRTDMVDVIAKLDRRLRRDTDVVLQLLVRNVAELLEPATSRMSFQNALLVFLLYRCGGFAPSTEKAPALKARFSIENDTVIERHGVRPLEQLRRMIPEGLFGLIEQQRKNDPKGFGLQTASPMWSGGYFGYTGREEDTGKIGDEQRREWRKEYLPGPTALVATSLCGAIAGVIERMHPQAMHFRVTLHRVLSIHGEDLLQQACDYLGRGLEKASATAGRTFPAHAATIGAAYRTRRVVRTPRNVENADLQAGMTQLHLHQAARTMMPEVRFVLAIPILQPEASHYAPSPVAAILYLDSRDDDFFLDDNQVQELCNILKTAARSIVAPSGAALGRLRNVQLEPVRKTPREPATASTGTSALEILGKVEAPLVTREFVLNFDHTDLAPATTDATTPPGA
;
A
#
# COMPACT_ATOMS: atom_id res chain seq x y z
N MET A 1 39.91 -8.35 -45.06
CA MET A 1 39.20 -7.06 -45.14
C MET A 1 37.76 -7.38 -45.54
N GLN A 2 36.92 -7.94 -44.67
CA GLN A 2 36.23 -7.36 -43.50
C GLN A 2 35.34 -6.16 -43.84
N GLY A 3 34.03 -6.40 -43.76
CA GLY A 3 32.96 -5.41 -43.70
C GLY A 3 31.74 -6.10 -43.08
N ALA A 4 31.71 -6.12 -41.75
CA ALA A 4 30.67 -6.75 -40.94
C ALA A 4 29.49 -5.79 -40.73
N CYS A 5 28.28 -6.22 -41.12
CA CYS A 5 27.02 -5.61 -40.71
C CYS A 5 26.69 -6.06 -39.29
N LEU A 6 26.65 -5.11 -38.35
CA LEU A 6 26.15 -5.31 -37.00
C LEU A 6 24.68 -4.88 -36.94
N SER A 7 23.79 -5.87 -36.87
CA SER A 7 22.38 -5.72 -36.48
C SER A 7 22.30 -5.65 -34.95
N GLY A 8 22.11 -4.44 -34.43
CA GLY A 8 21.85 -4.21 -33.01
C GLY A 8 20.41 -4.55 -32.64
N SER A 9 20.21 -5.76 -32.13
CA SER A 9 19.02 -6.14 -31.35
C SER A 9 18.90 -5.22 -30.13
N LYS A 10 17.97 -4.27 -30.16
CA LYS A 10 17.54 -3.54 -28.97
C LYS A 10 16.60 -4.46 -28.19
N ASN A 11 17.15 -5.16 -27.20
CA ASN A 11 16.39 -5.82 -26.15
C ASN A 11 15.44 -4.78 -25.51
N SER A 12 14.14 -5.00 -25.68
CA SER A 12 13.08 -4.37 -24.90
C SER A 12 13.03 -4.99 -23.50
N SER A 13 14.05 -4.73 -22.69
CA SER A 13 13.97 -4.95 -21.25
C SER A 13 13.21 -3.78 -20.62
N GLY A 14 11.98 -4.04 -20.19
CA GLY A 14 11.22 -3.11 -19.36
C GLY A 14 12.05 -2.64 -18.16
N ASN A 15 11.84 -1.39 -17.77
CA ASN A 15 12.41 -0.74 -16.59
C ASN A 15 12.43 -1.68 -15.36
N ARG A 16 13.50 -2.46 -15.18
CA ARG A 16 13.94 -2.85 -13.84
C ARG A 16 14.50 -1.55 -13.27
N GLN A 17 13.70 -0.85 -12.47
CA GLN A 17 14.21 0.23 -11.63
C GLN A 17 15.51 -0.27 -10.99
N ARG A 18 16.61 0.43 -11.25
CA ARG A 18 17.89 0.16 -10.59
C ARG A 18 17.59 0.19 -9.09
N GLN A 19 17.63 -0.96 -8.41
CA GLN A 19 17.36 -1.00 -6.97
C GLN A 19 18.36 -0.06 -6.31
N ALA A 20 17.87 1.07 -5.78
CA ALA A 20 18.71 2.05 -5.13
C ALA A 20 19.36 1.39 -3.91
N LYS A 21 20.62 1.70 -3.66
CA LYS A 21 21.34 1.06 -2.56
C LYS A 21 20.82 1.59 -1.21
N PRO A 22 20.84 0.79 -0.13
CA PRO A 22 20.46 1.25 1.20
C PRO A 22 21.09 2.59 1.60
N GLY A 23 22.39 2.78 1.32
CA GLY A 23 23.09 4.03 1.62
C GLY A 23 22.58 5.26 0.87
N GLU A 24 22.10 5.10 -0.38
CA GLU A 24 21.51 6.18 -1.16
C GLU A 24 20.16 6.60 -0.56
N ILE A 25 19.35 5.63 -0.13
CA ILE A 25 18.07 5.89 0.54
C ILE A 25 18.30 6.58 1.88
N ALA A 26 19.22 6.10 2.72
CA ALA A 26 19.55 6.77 3.98
C ALA A 26 19.99 8.22 3.74
N SER A 27 20.86 8.46 2.75
CA SER A 27 21.37 9.79 2.42
C SER A 27 20.28 10.77 1.97
N SER A 28 19.25 10.29 1.24
CA SER A 28 18.12 11.15 0.83
C SER A 28 17.24 11.64 1.99
N HIS A 29 17.33 10.99 3.16
CA HIS A 29 16.63 11.41 4.37
C HIS A 29 17.50 12.29 5.28
N THR A 30 18.82 12.30 5.10
CA THR A 30 19.76 12.99 5.99
C THR A 30 19.71 14.51 5.80
N LEU A 31 19.60 15.24 6.91
CA LEU A 31 19.74 16.69 7.01
C LEU A 31 21.09 17.10 7.61
N GLY A 32 21.72 16.23 8.40
CA GLY A 32 23.00 16.48 9.04
C GLY A 32 23.65 15.18 9.51
N HIS A 33 24.98 15.16 9.58
CA HIS A 33 25.76 14.01 10.04
C HIS A 33 26.34 14.18 11.44
N GLU A 34 26.47 15.41 11.93
CA GLU A 34 27.07 15.74 13.22
C GLU A 34 26.16 16.74 13.97
N PRO A 35 25.04 16.28 14.56
CA PRO A 35 24.63 14.89 14.76
C PRO A 35 23.88 14.27 13.56
N LEU A 36 23.69 12.94 13.59
CA LEU A 36 22.83 12.23 12.63
C LEU A 36 21.38 12.72 12.75
N LEU A 37 20.97 13.53 11.78
CA LEU A 37 19.64 14.13 11.71
C LEU A 37 18.96 13.69 10.42
N TYR A 38 17.77 13.13 10.53
CA TYR A 38 16.94 12.70 9.41
C TYR A 38 15.63 13.47 9.37
N ALA A 39 15.04 13.64 8.18
CA ALA A 39 13.66 14.09 8.01
C ALA A 39 12.81 13.00 7.35
N LEU A 40 11.51 12.99 7.63
CA LEU A 40 10.53 12.15 6.95
C LEU A 40 9.51 13.01 6.23
N GLY A 41 9.61 13.06 4.90
CA GLY A 41 8.63 13.64 4.00
C GLY A 41 8.56 15.16 3.99
N SER A 42 9.33 15.90 4.80
CA SER A 42 9.16 17.35 5.02
C SER A 42 9.27 18.22 3.77
N PHE A 43 9.83 17.70 2.68
CA PHE A 43 10.11 18.44 1.45
C PHE A 43 9.38 17.93 0.21
N ASP A 44 8.60 16.86 0.35
CA ASP A 44 7.92 16.20 -0.74
C ASP A 44 6.62 16.91 -1.16
N SER A 45 6.28 16.81 -2.45
CA SER A 45 5.04 17.35 -3.01
C SER A 45 3.85 16.39 -2.91
N ARG A 46 4.09 15.06 -2.90
CA ARG A 46 3.04 14.03 -2.74
C ARG A 46 2.93 13.57 -1.29
N VAL A 47 1.81 13.90 -0.66
CA VAL A 47 1.66 13.90 0.81
C VAL A 47 0.54 12.99 1.33
N THR A 48 0.26 11.89 0.64
CA THR A 48 -0.71 10.89 1.13
C THR A 48 -0.21 10.20 2.40
N VAL A 49 -1.12 9.60 3.17
CA VAL A 49 -0.76 8.82 4.36
C VAL A 49 0.14 7.64 3.96
N LEU A 50 -0.23 6.90 2.91
CA LEU A 50 0.56 5.79 2.38
C LEU A 50 1.99 6.24 2.01
N SER A 51 2.16 7.35 1.29
CA SER A 51 3.49 7.80 0.86
C SER A 51 4.39 8.20 2.05
N GLN A 52 3.81 8.72 3.14
CA GLN A 52 4.53 9.01 4.37
C GLN A 52 4.99 7.73 5.09
N GLN A 53 4.12 6.73 5.17
CA GLN A 53 4.46 5.44 5.78
C GLN A 53 5.51 4.68 4.96
N THR A 54 5.40 4.69 3.63
CA THR A 54 6.39 4.07 2.74
C THR A 54 7.78 4.70 2.90
N ARG A 55 7.88 6.03 2.96
CA ARG A 55 9.15 6.72 3.24
C ARG A 55 9.73 6.35 4.59
N ALA A 56 8.88 6.27 5.62
CA ALA A 56 9.30 5.83 6.94
C ALA A 56 9.89 4.42 6.92
N LEU A 57 9.23 3.47 6.26
CA LEU A 57 9.74 2.10 6.10
C LEU A 57 11.01 2.03 5.24
N ASN A 58 11.12 2.86 4.20
CA ASN A 58 12.34 2.99 3.41
C ASN A 58 13.52 3.45 4.27
N LEU A 59 13.31 4.42 5.16
CA LEU A 59 14.34 4.87 6.10
C LEU A 59 14.72 3.74 7.06
N VAL A 60 13.75 3.03 7.64
CA VAL A 60 14.02 1.87 8.52
C VAL A 60 14.86 0.83 7.81
N TRP A 61 14.43 0.38 6.62
CA TRP A 61 15.17 -0.57 5.79
C TRP A 61 16.61 -0.10 5.57
N SER A 62 16.78 1.16 5.16
CA SER A 62 18.11 1.71 4.91
C SER A 62 19.00 1.75 6.15
N MET A 63 18.47 2.12 7.32
CA MET A 63 19.24 2.22 8.56
C MET A 63 19.66 0.86 9.12
N ILE A 64 18.83 -0.16 8.94
CA ILE A 64 19.15 -1.55 9.35
C ILE A 64 20.20 -2.15 8.42
N GLU A 65 20.00 -2.08 7.11
CA GLU A 65 20.90 -2.68 6.12
C GLU A 65 22.26 -1.97 6.04
N THR A 66 22.32 -0.67 6.33
CA THR A 66 23.61 0.05 6.43
C THR A 66 24.29 -0.12 7.79
N GLY A 67 23.59 -0.69 8.78
CA GLY A 67 24.13 -0.85 10.14
C GLY A 67 24.19 0.42 10.97
N VAL A 68 23.54 1.51 10.53
CA VAL A 68 23.39 2.74 11.32
C VAL A 68 22.66 2.42 12.62
N VAL A 69 21.57 1.63 12.55
CA VAL A 69 20.87 1.14 13.74
C VAL A 69 21.31 -0.28 14.02
N PRO A 70 21.84 -0.58 15.22
CA PRO A 70 22.25 -1.92 15.59
C PRO A 70 21.05 -2.85 15.79
N VAL A 71 21.21 -4.11 15.42
CA VAL A 71 20.25 -5.19 15.68
C VAL A 71 20.71 -6.11 16.82
N GLU A 72 21.98 -6.01 17.20
CA GLU A 72 22.56 -6.70 18.36
C GLU A 72 22.57 -5.77 19.56
N LYS A 73 22.31 -6.32 20.76
CA LYS A 73 22.32 -5.55 22.01
C LYS A 73 23.67 -4.85 22.21
N ARG A 74 23.60 -3.59 22.62
CA ARG A 74 24.76 -2.76 22.97
C ARG A 74 24.58 -2.19 24.37
N ASP A 75 25.71 -1.97 25.04
CA ASP A 75 25.80 -1.25 26.32
C ASP A 75 26.84 -0.13 26.17
N PRO A 76 26.46 1.15 26.21
CA PRO A 76 25.10 1.66 26.39
C PRO A 76 24.17 1.39 25.17
N PRO A 77 22.84 1.42 25.35
CA PRO A 77 21.90 1.22 24.25
C PRO A 77 21.92 2.37 23.25
N PHE A 78 21.66 2.08 21.98
CA PHE A 78 21.53 3.08 20.93
C PHE A 78 20.22 3.86 21.11
N LYS A 79 20.26 5.18 21.28
CA LYS A 79 19.10 6.02 21.57
C LYS A 79 18.67 6.79 20.32
N ILE A 80 17.39 6.68 19.96
CA ILE A 80 16.81 7.38 18.81
C ILE A 80 15.66 8.28 19.28
N ALA A 81 15.74 9.56 18.92
CA ALA A 81 14.63 10.50 19.10
C ALA A 81 13.77 10.55 17.83
N VAL A 82 12.46 10.37 17.95
CA VAL A 82 11.48 10.53 16.89
C VAL A 82 10.59 11.71 17.24
N VAL A 83 10.68 12.79 16.47
CA VAL A 83 9.91 14.02 16.73
C VAL A 83 8.69 14.08 15.82
N GLY A 84 7.52 13.80 16.39
CA GLY A 84 6.22 13.71 15.72
C GLY A 84 5.64 12.30 15.82
N ALA A 85 4.47 12.17 16.44
CA ALA A 85 3.76 10.88 16.56
C ALA A 85 2.57 10.78 15.58
N GLY A 86 2.80 11.27 14.35
CA GLY A 86 1.93 11.05 13.20
C GLY A 86 2.22 9.70 12.50
N PHE A 87 1.58 9.46 11.35
CA PHE A 87 1.74 8.20 10.60
C PHE A 87 3.20 7.88 10.29
N ALA A 88 4.00 8.85 9.83
CA ALA A 88 5.40 8.63 9.51
C ALA A 88 6.23 8.20 10.74
N GLY A 89 6.11 8.93 11.86
CA GLY A 89 6.89 8.68 13.07
C GLY A 89 6.54 7.35 13.74
N LEU A 90 5.24 7.04 13.83
CA LEU A 90 4.78 5.76 14.37
C LEU A 90 5.18 4.59 13.47
N THR A 91 5.06 4.73 12.14
CA THR A 91 5.52 3.68 11.21
C THR A 91 7.02 3.48 11.26
N PHE A 92 7.83 4.54 11.38
CA PHE A 92 9.28 4.42 11.56
C PHE A 92 9.62 3.64 12.84
N ALA A 93 9.04 4.04 13.98
CA ALA A 93 9.24 3.36 15.24
C ALA A 93 8.78 1.88 15.17
N ALA A 94 7.58 1.62 14.67
CA ALA A 94 7.03 0.28 14.51
C ALA A 94 7.90 -0.60 13.60
N GLY A 95 8.43 -0.04 12.51
CA GLY A 95 9.35 -0.72 11.62
C GLY A 95 10.62 -1.18 12.33
N LEU A 96 11.26 -0.30 13.11
CA LEU A 96 12.45 -0.67 13.91
C LEU A 96 12.13 -1.76 14.94
N LEU A 97 10.99 -1.64 15.63
CA LEU A 97 10.53 -2.62 16.61
C LEU A 97 10.26 -4.00 15.98
N ARG A 98 9.68 -4.03 14.76
CA ARG A 98 9.46 -5.25 13.97
C ARG A 98 10.77 -5.88 13.50
N LYS A 99 11.77 -5.06 13.15
CA LYS A 99 13.12 -5.51 12.77
C LYS A 99 13.97 -5.93 13.97
N GLY A 100 13.46 -5.85 15.20
CA GLY A 100 14.20 -6.22 16.40
C GLY A 100 15.41 -5.32 16.65
N ALA A 101 15.33 -4.05 16.24
CA ALA A 101 16.40 -3.09 16.46
C ALA A 101 16.74 -2.98 17.95
N ALA A 102 18.03 -3.04 18.27
CA ALA A 102 18.56 -2.96 19.62
C ALA A 102 18.75 -1.50 20.03
N CYS A 103 17.63 -0.78 20.18
CA CYS A 103 17.60 0.64 20.46
C CYS A 103 16.53 1.02 21.51
N GLU A 104 16.74 2.16 22.17
CA GLU A 104 15.71 2.87 22.90
C GLU A 104 15.09 3.96 22.02
N LEU A 105 13.75 3.99 21.96
CA LEU A 105 12.99 4.93 21.16
C LEU A 105 12.35 5.99 22.06
N TYR A 106 12.61 7.26 21.78
CA TYR A 106 11.98 8.38 22.45
C TYR A 106 11.10 9.12 21.43
N ILE A 107 9.78 9.03 21.59
CA ILE A 107 8.80 9.62 20.68
C ILE A 107 8.23 10.88 21.33
N PHE A 108 8.33 12.00 20.62
CA PHE A 108 7.87 13.31 21.09
C PHE A 108 6.71 13.80 20.24
N GLU A 109 5.54 13.98 20.85
CA GLU A 109 4.37 14.59 20.22
C GLU A 109 4.03 15.91 20.91
N GLN A 110 3.81 16.95 20.09
CA GLN A 110 3.46 18.27 20.60
C GLN A 110 2.04 18.31 21.16
N ARG A 111 1.15 17.48 20.64
CA ARG A 111 -0.25 17.39 21.05
C ARG A 111 -0.45 16.33 22.13
N ASP A 112 -1.65 16.31 22.70
CA ASP A 112 -2.02 15.44 23.82
C ASP A 112 -2.14 13.95 23.45
N THR A 113 -2.18 13.65 22.15
CA THR A 113 -2.57 12.35 21.60
C THR A 113 -1.77 12.01 20.35
N LEU A 114 -1.70 10.72 20.04
CA LEU A 114 -1.12 10.16 18.82
C LEU A 114 -2.00 10.47 17.60
N LEU A 115 -1.39 10.61 16.42
CA LEU A 115 -2.10 10.93 15.15
C LEU A 115 -3.08 12.13 15.27
N PRO A 116 -2.67 13.26 15.90
CA PRO A 116 -3.61 14.28 16.39
C PRO A 116 -4.33 15.06 15.29
N LEU A 117 -3.82 15.03 14.06
CA LEU A 117 -4.47 15.69 12.93
C LEU A 117 -5.68 14.90 12.45
N GLN A 118 -5.53 13.58 12.29
CA GLN A 118 -6.55 12.70 11.72
C GLN A 118 -7.54 12.17 12.75
N GLN A 119 -7.16 12.17 14.03
CA GLN A 119 -8.03 11.71 15.10
C GLN A 119 -9.31 12.55 15.19
N GLY A 120 -10.46 11.87 15.16
CA GLY A 120 -11.78 12.51 15.17
C GLY A 120 -12.18 13.20 13.86
N SER A 121 -11.41 13.04 12.76
CA SER A 121 -11.77 13.55 11.44
C SER A 121 -12.71 12.58 10.71
N ASP A 122 -14.02 12.76 10.84
CA ASP A 122 -15.03 11.90 10.21
C ASP A 122 -15.44 12.35 8.81
N THR A 123 -15.13 13.60 8.45
CA THR A 123 -15.53 14.23 7.18
C THR A 123 -14.58 13.95 6.02
N ARG A 124 -13.41 13.37 6.30
CA ARG A 124 -12.38 13.06 5.30
C ARG A 124 -12.30 11.56 5.09
N TRP A 125 -12.42 11.13 3.83
CA TRP A 125 -12.19 9.75 3.42
C TRP A 125 -10.72 9.57 3.06
N LEU A 126 -10.09 8.56 3.64
CA LEU A 126 -8.73 8.16 3.31
C LEU A 126 -8.78 6.89 2.47
N HIS A 127 -8.12 6.91 1.33
CA HIS A 127 -7.92 5.75 0.49
C HIS A 127 -6.44 5.69 0.09
N PRO A 128 -5.78 4.52 0.22
CA PRO A 128 -4.32 4.43 0.06
C PRO A 128 -3.86 4.70 -1.37
N HIS A 129 -4.59 4.18 -2.36
CA HIS A 129 -4.13 4.18 -3.77
C HIS A 129 -4.99 5.02 -4.75
N ILE A 130 -6.07 5.67 -4.30
CA ILE A 130 -7.06 6.24 -5.24
C ILE A 130 -6.54 7.43 -6.03
N TYR A 131 -5.55 8.15 -5.50
CA TYR A 131 -4.90 9.24 -6.21
C TYR A 131 -4.11 8.76 -7.44
N ASP A 132 -3.78 7.46 -7.50
CA ASP A 132 -3.14 6.84 -8.66
C ASP A 132 -4.14 6.35 -9.71
N TRP A 133 -5.44 6.49 -9.48
CA TRP A 133 -6.45 6.12 -10.47
C TRP A 133 -6.23 6.88 -11.79
N PRO A 134 -6.36 6.24 -12.97
CA PRO A 134 -6.87 4.89 -13.19
C PRO A 134 -5.82 3.77 -13.23
N ALA A 135 -4.64 3.90 -12.60
CA ALA A 135 -3.64 2.83 -12.61
C ALA A 135 -4.18 1.48 -12.09
N ASP A 136 -3.61 0.37 -12.55
CA ASP A 136 -3.89 -0.94 -11.97
C ASP A 136 -3.53 -0.94 -10.46
N GLY A 137 -4.35 -1.59 -9.63
CA GLY A 137 -4.20 -1.56 -8.17
C GLY A 137 -4.67 -0.28 -7.47
N SER A 138 -5.02 0.79 -8.20
CA SER A 138 -5.44 2.07 -7.59
C SER A 138 -6.73 1.99 -6.76
N GLU A 139 -7.56 0.99 -7.02
CA GLU A 139 -8.83 0.73 -6.32
C GLU A 139 -8.67 -0.24 -5.13
N ALA A 140 -7.45 -0.70 -4.85
CA ALA A 140 -7.20 -1.53 -3.68
C ALA A 140 -7.50 -0.75 -2.40
N SER A 141 -8.42 -1.28 -1.60
CA SER A 141 -8.87 -0.62 -0.38
C SER A 141 -7.84 -0.73 0.75
N ALA A 142 -7.05 -1.80 0.81
CA ALA A 142 -5.96 -1.94 1.77
C ALA A 142 -4.70 -1.20 1.31
N ALA A 143 -3.96 -0.63 2.27
CA ALA A 143 -2.67 0.03 2.02
C ALA A 143 -1.55 -0.96 1.67
N MET A 144 -1.77 -2.25 1.92
CA MET A 144 -0.83 -3.35 1.67
C MET A 144 0.54 -3.14 2.34
N LEU A 145 0.57 -2.44 3.48
CA LEU A 145 1.79 -2.20 4.24
C LEU A 145 2.12 -3.43 5.11
N PRO A 146 3.40 -3.78 5.27
CA PRO A 146 3.79 -4.88 6.16
C PRO A 146 3.77 -4.49 7.65
N VAL A 147 3.66 -3.19 7.95
CA VAL A 147 3.68 -2.62 9.29
C VAL A 147 2.72 -1.44 9.35
N LEU A 148 1.83 -1.42 10.35
CA LEU A 148 0.78 -0.41 10.52
C LEU A 148 -0.12 -0.28 9.28
N ASN A 149 -0.62 -1.43 8.81
CA ASN A 149 -1.52 -1.52 7.68
C ASN A 149 -2.91 -0.97 8.03
N TRP A 150 -3.65 -0.53 7.02
CA TRP A 150 -5.01 -0.02 7.17
C TRP A 150 -5.78 -0.17 5.86
N THR A 151 -7.10 -0.12 5.96
CA THR A 151 -8.03 -0.14 4.82
C THR A 151 -8.75 1.20 4.70
N ALA A 152 -9.15 1.52 3.46
CA ALA A 152 -9.82 2.76 3.12
C ALA A 152 -11.07 2.96 3.99
N ALA A 153 -11.09 4.08 4.71
CA ALA A 153 -12.14 4.39 5.68
C ALA A 153 -12.19 5.92 5.92
N ARG A 154 -13.07 6.36 6.82
CA ARG A 154 -12.98 7.72 7.36
C ARG A 154 -11.63 7.90 8.06
N SER A 155 -11.10 9.11 8.06
CA SER A 155 -9.79 9.39 8.63
C SER A 155 -9.69 9.01 10.11
N SER A 156 -10.77 9.18 10.88
CA SER A 156 -10.89 8.70 12.26
C SER A 156 -10.80 7.17 12.38
N ASP A 157 -11.48 6.43 11.52
CA ASP A 157 -11.48 4.96 11.51
C ASP A 157 -10.10 4.41 11.12
N VAL A 158 -9.39 5.05 10.17
CA VAL A 158 -8.01 4.69 9.82
C VAL A 158 -7.07 4.87 11.01
N VAL A 159 -7.25 5.92 11.80
CA VAL A 159 -6.47 6.12 13.04
C VAL A 159 -6.71 4.97 14.02
N VAL A 160 -7.95 4.51 14.19
CA VAL A 160 -8.26 3.36 15.06
C VAL A 160 -7.55 2.09 14.59
N GLN A 161 -7.58 1.81 13.28
CA GLN A 161 -6.89 0.65 12.71
C GLN A 161 -5.38 0.69 12.98
N VAL A 162 -4.73 1.83 12.69
CA VAL A 162 -3.28 1.99 12.88
C VAL A 162 -2.88 1.96 14.35
N LEU A 163 -3.64 2.60 15.24
CA LEU A 163 -3.34 2.56 16.68
C LEU A 163 -3.54 1.18 17.29
N SER A 164 -4.48 0.38 16.77
CA SER A 164 -4.66 -1.01 17.19
C SER A 164 -3.42 -1.85 16.89
N GLU A 165 -2.89 -1.78 15.66
CA GLU A 165 -1.65 -2.50 15.32
C GLU A 165 -0.43 -1.94 16.06
N TRP A 166 -0.34 -0.62 16.22
CA TRP A 166 0.71 0.03 17.01
C TRP A 166 0.73 -0.50 18.46
N ALA A 167 -0.43 -0.57 19.12
CA ALA A 167 -0.57 -1.08 20.47
C ALA A 167 -0.03 -2.51 20.58
N GLN A 168 -0.38 -3.39 19.64
CA GLN A 168 0.12 -4.77 19.59
C GLN A 168 1.64 -4.85 19.40
N ILE A 169 2.23 -3.98 18.59
CA ILE A 169 3.68 -3.99 18.32
C ILE A 169 4.46 -3.53 19.56
N VAL A 170 3.96 -2.54 20.30
CA VAL A 170 4.67 -1.93 21.43
C VAL A 170 4.31 -2.55 22.79
N GLU A 171 3.27 -3.38 22.86
CA GLU A 171 2.87 -4.07 24.08
C GLU A 171 4.06 -4.82 24.71
N GLY A 172 4.25 -4.63 26.03
CA GLY A 172 5.34 -5.25 26.78
C GLY A 172 6.75 -4.72 26.49
N ARG A 173 6.91 -3.63 25.71
CA ARG A 173 8.24 -3.07 25.40
C ARG A 173 8.57 -1.85 26.27
N ASP A 174 9.53 -2.03 27.17
CA ASP A 174 10.03 -0.94 28.03
C ASP A 174 11.00 0.01 27.32
N SER A 175 11.51 -0.37 26.14
CA SER A 175 12.45 0.42 25.34
C SER A 175 11.79 1.56 24.54
N VAL A 176 10.51 1.84 24.76
CA VAL A 176 9.76 2.88 24.06
C VAL A 176 9.22 3.90 25.06
N HIS A 177 9.70 5.13 24.93
CA HIS A 177 9.35 6.25 25.78
C HIS A 177 8.54 7.27 24.96
N LEU A 178 7.26 7.42 25.30
CA LEU A 178 6.38 8.37 24.64
C LEU A 178 6.17 9.60 25.51
N PHE A 179 6.31 10.78 24.92
CA PHE A 179 6.02 12.07 25.54
C PHE A 179 5.01 12.84 24.69
N CYS A 180 3.85 13.14 25.27
CA CYS A 180 2.83 14.00 24.67
C CYS A 180 2.84 15.38 25.32
N ASN A 181 2.09 16.32 24.73
CA ASN A 181 2.08 17.73 25.13
C ASN A 181 3.49 18.34 25.18
N THR A 182 4.37 17.85 24.30
CA THR A 182 5.78 18.23 24.30
C THR A 182 5.94 19.67 23.85
N ARG A 183 6.65 20.46 24.65
CA ARG A 183 6.95 21.88 24.44
C ARG A 183 8.43 22.12 24.73
N HIS A 184 8.92 23.28 24.32
CA HIS A 184 10.32 23.66 24.53
C HIS A 184 11.31 22.58 24.05
N LEU A 185 10.94 21.84 22.99
CA LEU A 185 11.82 20.84 22.39
C LEU A 185 12.94 21.58 21.66
N GLN A 186 14.15 21.51 22.21
CA GLN A 186 15.33 22.17 21.67
C GLN A 186 16.39 21.12 21.36
N LEU A 187 16.74 21.01 20.08
CA LEU A 187 17.86 20.21 19.62
C LEU A 187 19.15 21.03 19.75
N THR A 188 20.19 20.47 20.35
CA THR A 188 21.53 21.09 20.43
C THR A 188 22.60 20.04 20.12
N GLN A 189 23.75 20.50 19.62
CA GLN A 189 24.90 19.62 19.41
C GLN A 189 25.65 19.44 20.74
N CYS A 190 26.05 18.21 21.06
CA CYS A 190 26.91 17.96 22.21
C CYS A 190 28.33 18.50 21.94
N ILE A 191 28.87 19.28 22.88
CA ILE A 191 30.21 19.88 22.75
C ILE A 191 31.30 18.79 22.74
N ASP A 192 31.18 17.81 23.64
CA ASP A 192 32.17 16.75 23.83
C ASP A 192 31.96 15.54 22.91
N GLU A 193 30.75 15.38 22.36
CA GLU A 193 30.35 14.24 21.52
C GLU A 193 29.61 14.73 20.27
N ARG A 194 30.32 15.37 19.33
CA ARG A 194 29.73 16.04 18.16
C ARG A 194 28.80 15.18 17.29
N GLN A 195 28.94 13.86 17.37
CA GLN A 195 28.11 12.87 16.67
C GLN A 195 26.74 12.66 17.32
N ARG A 196 26.57 13.06 18.58
CA ARG A 196 25.34 12.89 19.36
C ARG A 196 24.60 14.22 19.52
N ALA A 197 23.28 14.12 19.57
CA ALA A 197 22.40 15.25 19.75
C ALA A 197 21.88 15.29 21.19
N ARG A 198 21.89 16.46 21.82
CA ARG A 198 21.16 16.68 23.07
C ARG A 198 19.80 17.28 22.75
N ILE A 199 18.74 16.65 23.23
CA ILE A 199 17.38 17.22 23.19
C ILE A 199 16.98 17.57 24.61
N GLU A 200 16.53 18.81 24.80
CA GLU A 200 15.86 19.26 26.00
C GLU A 200 14.37 19.46 25.68
N TRP A 201 13.48 19.06 26.58
CA TRP A 201 12.04 19.17 26.36
C TRP A 201 11.29 19.33 27.68
N VAL A 202 10.06 19.83 27.57
CA VAL A 202 9.04 19.74 28.62
C VAL A 202 7.90 18.91 28.08
N GLY A 203 7.55 17.79 28.73
CA GLY A 203 6.49 16.92 28.22
C GLY A 203 5.90 16.01 29.28
N GLU A 204 4.82 15.34 28.91
CA GLU A 204 4.10 14.41 29.77
C GLU A 204 4.39 12.99 29.30
N LYS A 205 5.04 12.20 30.15
CA LYS A 205 5.30 10.79 29.85
C LYS A 205 3.97 10.03 29.76
N ARG A 206 3.78 9.30 28.66
CA ARG A 206 2.58 8.52 28.36
C ARG A 206 2.90 7.04 28.19
N ARG A 207 1.88 6.20 28.33
CA ARG A 207 1.94 4.80 27.91
C ARG A 207 2.14 4.75 26.40
N ALA A 208 3.18 4.05 25.96
CA ALA A 208 3.50 3.96 24.53
C ALA A 208 2.39 3.29 23.71
N SER A 209 1.66 2.32 24.28
CA SER A 209 0.62 1.54 23.59
C SER A 209 -0.59 2.37 23.13
N ASP A 210 -1.02 3.33 23.94
CA ASP A 210 -2.30 4.03 23.73
C ASP A 210 -2.22 5.55 23.94
N GLY A 211 -1.07 6.10 24.36
CA GLY A 211 -0.91 7.52 24.65
C GLY A 211 -1.57 7.98 25.96
N THR A 212 -2.12 7.07 26.77
CA THR A 212 -2.78 7.40 28.04
C THR A 212 -1.79 7.61 29.17
N ILE A 213 -2.27 8.21 30.26
CA ILE A 213 -1.47 8.50 31.46
C ILE A 213 -1.48 7.29 32.40
N ARG A 214 -0.32 6.92 32.99
CA ARG A 214 -0.27 5.98 34.14
C ARG A 214 -0.67 6.74 35.40
N GLU A 215 -1.34 6.11 36.36
CA GLU A 215 -1.80 6.75 37.62
C GLU A 215 -0.72 7.53 38.39
N SER A 216 0.56 7.21 38.19
CA SER A 216 1.72 7.88 38.81
C SER A 216 2.57 8.76 37.85
N GLU A 217 2.23 8.84 36.57
CA GLU A 217 2.92 9.63 35.54
C GLU A 217 1.95 10.70 34.99
N GLY A 218 2.38 11.65 34.15
CA GLY A 218 1.47 12.59 33.47
C GLY A 218 1.53 14.05 33.89
N SER A 219 2.26 14.42 34.94
CA SER A 219 2.64 15.83 35.13
C SER A 219 3.67 16.22 34.06
N ALA A 220 3.51 17.38 33.42
CA ALA A 220 4.53 17.91 32.52
C ALA A 220 5.84 18.15 33.28
N ARG A 221 6.96 17.60 32.80
CA ARG A 221 8.28 17.74 33.42
C ARG A 221 9.31 18.14 32.38
N GLY A 222 10.23 19.00 32.79
CA GLY A 222 11.45 19.29 32.03
C GLY A 222 12.42 18.12 32.13
N ALA A 223 13.00 17.72 31.01
CA ALA A 223 14.00 16.68 30.92
C ALA A 223 14.96 16.95 29.76
N SER A 224 16.12 16.30 29.80
CA SER A 224 17.13 16.35 28.75
C SER A 224 17.77 14.99 28.56
N GLU A 225 18.10 14.64 27.33
CA GLU A 225 18.75 13.37 26.99
C GLU A 225 19.61 13.50 25.73
N THR A 226 20.57 12.59 25.58
CA THR A 226 21.49 12.48 24.45
C THR A 226 21.11 11.33 23.52
N PHE A 227 21.14 11.58 22.22
CA PHE A 227 20.66 10.69 21.16
C PHE A 227 21.73 10.45 20.12
N ASP A 228 21.80 9.21 19.62
CA ASP A 228 22.71 8.81 18.54
C ASP A 228 22.12 9.15 17.16
N ALA A 229 20.79 9.22 17.07
CA ALA A 229 20.10 9.68 15.87
C ALA A 229 18.81 10.43 16.23
N VAL A 230 18.47 11.44 15.42
CA VAL A 230 17.21 12.19 15.53
C VAL A 230 16.45 12.12 14.21
N VAL A 231 15.19 11.75 14.28
CA VAL A 231 14.29 11.63 13.13
C VAL A 231 13.16 12.65 13.28
N LEU A 232 13.16 13.66 12.40
CA LEU A 232 12.11 14.67 12.32
C LEU A 232 10.95 14.13 11.48
N ALA A 233 9.93 13.62 12.19
CA ALA A 233 8.70 13.06 11.66
C ALA A 233 7.51 14.02 11.81
N VAL A 234 7.78 15.33 11.74
CA VAL A 234 6.77 16.40 11.92
C VAL A 234 5.76 16.49 10.77
N GLY A 235 5.99 15.70 9.73
CA GLY A 235 5.21 15.71 8.50
C GLY A 235 5.23 17.10 7.87
N PHE A 236 4.07 17.50 7.36
CA PHE A 236 3.84 18.79 6.74
C PHE A 236 3.36 19.83 7.77
N GLY A 237 2.95 19.39 8.96
CA GLY A 237 2.35 20.22 9.99
C GLY A 237 1.04 20.89 9.56
N LEU A 238 0.71 22.02 10.18
CA LEU A 238 -0.57 22.70 9.99
C LEU A 238 -0.49 23.73 8.85
N GLU A 239 -1.57 23.80 8.06
CA GLU A 239 -1.78 24.88 7.11
C GLU A 239 -1.79 26.23 7.85
N ALA A 240 -1.35 27.30 7.17
CA ALA A 240 -1.39 28.64 7.74
C ALA A 240 -2.82 29.21 7.87
N SER A 241 -3.83 28.54 7.29
CA SER A 241 -5.22 28.96 7.31
C SER A 241 -5.88 28.74 8.67
N LYS A 242 -6.94 29.50 8.96
CA LYS A 242 -7.64 29.44 10.26
C LYS A 242 -8.30 28.09 10.55
N ALA A 243 -8.74 27.37 9.51
CA ALA A 243 -9.43 26.09 9.64
C ALA A 243 -8.62 24.98 8.95
N SER A 244 -8.07 24.07 9.76
CA SER A 244 -7.30 22.93 9.27
C SER A 244 -8.16 22.01 8.40
N TYR A 245 -7.58 21.50 7.30
CA TYR A 245 -8.18 20.48 6.42
C TYR A 245 -8.74 19.27 7.17
N TRP A 246 -8.15 18.90 8.30
CA TRP A 246 -8.53 17.70 9.06
C TRP A 246 -9.65 17.93 10.08
N ARG A 247 -10.15 19.17 10.23
CA ARG A 247 -11.25 19.44 11.16
C ARG A 247 -12.59 19.12 10.50
N ASN A 248 -13.49 18.53 11.27
CA ASN A 248 -14.87 18.35 10.85
C ASN A 248 -15.52 19.70 10.60
N GLU A 249 -16.22 19.78 9.47
CA GLU A 249 -16.97 20.94 9.03
C GLU A 249 -18.26 20.50 8.35
N THR A 250 -19.08 21.47 7.94
CA THR A 250 -20.41 21.27 7.36
C THR A 250 -20.49 21.59 5.86
N PHE A 251 -19.38 21.96 5.21
CA PHE A 251 -19.29 22.32 3.79
C PHE A 251 -19.82 21.21 2.87
N GLY A 252 -19.57 19.94 3.23
CA GLY A 252 -20.08 18.77 2.50
C GLY A 252 -21.53 18.39 2.81
N GLN A 253 -22.22 19.13 3.68
CA GLN A 253 -23.58 18.86 4.12
C GLN A 253 -24.56 19.94 3.63
N PRO A 254 -25.85 19.61 3.41
CA PRO A 254 -26.87 20.60 3.12
C PRO A 254 -26.94 21.67 4.21
N SER A 255 -27.11 22.94 3.80
CA SER A 255 -27.35 24.02 4.77
C SER A 255 -28.74 23.85 5.40
N LEU A 256 -28.81 23.99 6.72
CA LEU A 256 -30.09 23.94 7.46
C LEU A 256 -30.75 25.31 7.57
N ASN A 257 -29.99 26.39 7.36
CA ASN A 257 -30.42 27.76 7.60
C ASN A 257 -30.73 28.52 6.30
N GLU A 258 -30.07 28.13 5.21
CA GLU A 258 -30.12 28.86 3.94
C GLU A 258 -30.38 27.89 2.79
N PRO A 259 -31.22 28.26 1.81
CA PRO A 259 -31.50 27.40 0.67
C PRO A 259 -30.29 27.28 -0.28
N ARG A 260 -29.39 28.27 -0.29
CA ARG A 260 -28.23 28.30 -1.18
C ARG A 260 -27.07 29.07 -0.57
N ARG A 261 -25.85 28.52 -0.66
CA ARG A 261 -24.64 29.13 -0.08
C ARG A 261 -23.49 29.23 -1.10
N THR A 262 -22.83 30.38 -1.14
CA THR A 262 -21.66 30.61 -2.03
C THR A 262 -20.36 30.49 -1.25
N PHE A 263 -19.45 29.66 -1.76
CA PHE A 263 -18.11 29.46 -1.22
C PHE A 263 -17.04 30.11 -2.09
N LEU A 264 -16.01 30.68 -1.45
CA LEU A 264 -14.77 31.05 -2.12
C LEU A 264 -13.71 30.01 -1.75
N LEU A 265 -13.17 29.32 -2.75
CA LEU A 265 -12.08 28.37 -2.56
C LEU A 265 -10.78 28.93 -3.15
N SER A 266 -9.74 29.03 -2.32
CA SER A 266 -8.40 29.48 -2.70
C SER A 266 -7.38 28.37 -2.47
N GLY A 267 -6.88 27.76 -3.54
CA GLY A 267 -5.91 26.67 -3.50
C GLY A 267 -5.97 25.81 -4.78
N GLN A 268 -4.85 25.16 -5.11
CA GLN A 268 -4.70 24.39 -6.36
C GLN A 268 -4.17 22.97 -6.17
N GLY A 269 -3.90 22.56 -4.91
CA GLY A 269 -3.48 21.20 -4.60
C GLY A 269 -4.66 20.26 -4.37
N ASP A 270 -4.36 18.97 -4.19
CA ASP A 270 -5.36 17.92 -3.94
C ASP A 270 -6.35 18.27 -2.82
N GLY A 271 -5.87 18.79 -1.68
CA GLY A 271 -6.76 19.17 -0.56
C GLY A 271 -7.80 20.23 -0.96
N ALA A 272 -7.43 21.17 -1.83
CA ALA A 272 -8.36 22.17 -2.36
C ALA A 272 -9.38 21.52 -3.32
N MET A 273 -8.91 20.67 -4.22
CA MET A 273 -9.78 20.01 -5.21
C MET A 273 -10.76 19.04 -4.53
N ILE A 274 -10.34 18.37 -3.46
CA ILE A 274 -11.25 17.55 -2.64
C ILE A 274 -12.34 18.41 -1.98
N ASP A 275 -11.99 19.57 -1.43
CA ASP A 275 -13.01 20.48 -0.86
C ASP A 275 -13.96 21.01 -1.95
N LEU A 276 -13.45 21.36 -3.14
CA LEU A 276 -14.29 21.73 -4.30
C LEU A 276 -15.30 20.63 -4.64
N LEU A 277 -14.82 19.40 -4.79
CA LEU A 277 -15.64 18.25 -5.13
C LEU A 277 -16.68 17.94 -4.04
N ARG A 278 -16.29 18.01 -2.75
CA ARG A 278 -17.21 17.79 -1.61
C ARG A 278 -18.30 18.84 -1.51
N ILE A 279 -18.01 20.09 -1.84
CA ILE A 279 -19.00 21.17 -1.81
C ILE A 279 -19.98 21.05 -2.97
N ARG A 280 -19.53 20.58 -4.14
CA ARG A 280 -20.34 20.59 -5.37
C ARG A 280 -21.00 19.27 -5.72
N ILE A 281 -20.49 18.14 -5.23
CA ILE A 281 -21.02 16.80 -5.54
C ILE A 281 -21.76 16.24 -4.32
N SER A 282 -23.01 15.86 -4.53
CA SER A 282 -23.84 15.23 -3.50
C SER A 282 -23.25 13.90 -3.05
N GLN A 283 -23.20 13.67 -1.73
CA GLN A 283 -22.67 12.44 -1.12
C GLN A 283 -21.28 12.06 -1.67
N PHE A 284 -20.41 13.05 -1.85
CA PHE A 284 -19.10 12.83 -2.45
C PHE A 284 -18.25 11.86 -1.63
N ARG A 285 -17.77 10.82 -2.31
CA ARG A 285 -16.71 9.91 -1.90
C ARG A 285 -15.90 9.59 -3.15
N GLN A 286 -14.58 9.72 -3.05
CA GLN A 286 -13.66 9.72 -4.19
C GLN A 286 -13.63 8.38 -4.93
N ASP A 287 -13.53 7.28 -4.19
CA ASP A 287 -13.63 5.91 -4.70
C ASP A 287 -14.99 5.65 -5.36
N ARG A 288 -16.07 6.03 -4.68
CA ARG A 288 -17.45 5.79 -5.12
C ARG A 288 -17.82 6.56 -6.38
N ILE A 289 -17.45 7.84 -6.49
CA ILE A 289 -17.80 8.64 -7.67
C ILE A 289 -17.07 8.11 -8.91
N LEU A 290 -15.84 7.61 -8.77
CA LEU A 290 -15.10 7.03 -9.89
C LEU A 290 -15.76 5.73 -10.37
N GLU A 291 -16.12 4.84 -9.45
CA GLU A 291 -16.87 3.62 -9.76
C GLU A 291 -18.20 3.92 -10.48
N GLU A 292 -18.99 4.87 -9.96
CA GLU A 292 -20.31 5.22 -10.52
C GLU A 292 -20.22 5.81 -11.94
N LEU A 293 -19.19 6.62 -12.18
CA LEU A 293 -18.95 7.25 -13.48
C LEU A 293 -18.31 6.27 -14.47
N PHE A 294 -17.31 5.49 -14.06
CA PHE A 294 -16.41 4.77 -14.96
C PHE A 294 -16.48 3.24 -14.88
N GLY A 295 -17.09 2.64 -13.85
CA GLY A 295 -17.01 1.18 -13.60
C GLY A 295 -17.52 0.29 -14.74
N SER A 296 -18.42 0.82 -15.59
CA SER A 296 -18.96 0.11 -16.77
C SER A 296 -18.28 0.48 -18.09
N ARG A 297 -17.18 1.24 -18.08
CA ARG A 297 -16.59 1.92 -19.26
C ARG A 297 -15.13 1.54 -19.47
N SER A 298 -14.84 0.25 -19.58
CA SER A 298 -13.47 -0.29 -19.63
C SER A 298 -12.60 0.29 -20.76
N ALA A 299 -13.18 0.54 -21.94
CA ALA A 299 -12.47 1.13 -23.08
C ALA A 299 -12.03 2.58 -22.79
N LEU A 300 -12.93 3.40 -22.23
CA LEU A 300 -12.60 4.76 -21.81
C LEU A 300 -11.56 4.77 -20.68
N VAL A 301 -11.68 3.88 -19.69
CA VAL A 301 -10.70 3.76 -18.61
C VAL A 301 -9.31 3.39 -19.14
N ALA A 302 -9.24 2.51 -20.16
CA ALA A 302 -7.97 2.18 -20.81
C ALA A 302 -7.32 3.39 -21.48
N GLU A 303 -8.11 4.25 -22.15
CA GLU A 303 -7.60 5.49 -22.74
C GLU A 303 -7.14 6.48 -21.66
N LEU A 304 -7.89 6.63 -20.57
CA LEU A 304 -7.50 7.48 -19.44
C LEU A 304 -6.22 6.98 -18.74
N LYS A 305 -5.97 5.67 -18.72
CA LYS A 305 -4.69 5.09 -18.23
C LYS A 305 -3.51 5.61 -19.06
N LEU A 306 -3.61 5.60 -20.39
CA LEU A 306 -2.57 6.14 -21.28
C LEU A 306 -2.36 7.64 -21.04
N MET A 307 -3.43 8.41 -20.92
CA MET A 307 -3.33 9.85 -20.61
C MET A 307 -2.64 10.12 -19.27
N ARG A 308 -2.91 9.30 -18.24
CA ARG A 308 -2.23 9.40 -16.95
C ARG A 308 -0.73 9.13 -17.08
N GLU A 309 -0.33 8.11 -17.82
CA GLU A 309 1.08 7.79 -18.02
C GLU A 309 1.85 8.95 -18.66
N ASP A 310 1.23 9.63 -19.62
CA ASP A 310 1.80 10.82 -20.25
C ASP A 310 1.83 12.01 -19.28
N PHE A 311 0.75 12.23 -18.52
CA PHE A 311 0.69 13.28 -17.49
C PHE A 311 1.81 13.13 -16.45
N LEU A 312 2.10 11.89 -16.03
CA LEU A 312 3.19 11.60 -15.10
C LEU A 312 4.60 11.77 -15.70
N LYS A 313 4.71 11.85 -17.03
CA LYS A 313 5.93 12.19 -17.76
C LYS A 313 5.96 13.68 -18.14
N ASP A 314 5.17 14.49 -17.44
CA ASP A 314 5.02 15.94 -17.64
C ASP A 314 4.56 16.33 -19.05
N ALA A 315 3.79 15.46 -19.73
CA ALA A 315 3.19 15.80 -21.02
C ALA A 315 2.10 16.87 -20.86
N THR A 316 2.17 17.91 -21.69
CA THR A 316 1.27 19.07 -21.66
C THR A 316 -0.03 18.85 -22.45
N GLY A 317 -1.00 19.74 -22.29
CA GLY A 317 -2.25 19.75 -23.07
C GLY A 317 -3.29 18.75 -22.55
N LEU A 318 -3.31 18.51 -21.24
CA LEU A 318 -4.22 17.54 -20.63
C LEU A 318 -5.69 17.95 -20.83
N PHE A 319 -5.98 19.25 -20.78
CA PHE A 319 -7.33 19.78 -20.99
C PHE A 319 -7.82 19.48 -22.42
N GLU A 320 -7.00 19.74 -23.43
CA GLU A 320 -7.30 19.49 -24.84
C GLU A 320 -7.47 18.00 -25.12
N ARG A 321 -6.71 17.14 -24.44
CA ARG A 321 -6.89 15.68 -24.54
C ARG A 321 -8.23 15.23 -23.98
N PHE A 322 -8.68 15.80 -22.86
CA PHE A 322 -10.03 15.53 -22.34
C PHE A 322 -11.12 16.07 -23.27
N GLU A 323 -10.94 17.26 -23.85
CA GLU A 323 -11.83 17.78 -24.90
C GLU A 323 -11.87 16.86 -26.14
N GLY A 324 -10.73 16.30 -26.53
CA GLY A 324 -10.61 15.33 -27.61
C GLY A 324 -11.49 14.09 -27.41
N LEU A 325 -11.72 13.66 -26.16
CA LEU A 325 -12.64 12.55 -25.88
C LEU A 325 -14.10 12.90 -26.18
N LEU A 326 -14.47 14.19 -26.15
CA LEU A 326 -15.81 14.71 -26.42
C LEU A 326 -16.01 15.15 -27.88
N ALA A 327 -14.92 15.25 -28.64
CA ALA A 327 -14.93 15.69 -30.03
C ALA A 327 -15.77 14.75 -30.92
N GLU A 328 -16.35 15.32 -31.97
CA GLU A 328 -17.05 14.56 -33.00
C GLU A 328 -16.09 13.56 -33.66
N GLY A 329 -16.48 12.29 -33.72
CA GLY A 329 -15.63 11.20 -34.23
C GLY A 329 -14.78 10.46 -33.18
N SER A 330 -14.72 10.93 -31.93
CA SER A 330 -14.08 10.17 -30.84
C SER A 330 -14.86 8.88 -30.55
N PRO A 331 -14.21 7.70 -30.49
CA PRO A 331 -14.86 6.45 -30.12
C PRO A 331 -15.38 6.44 -28.67
N HIS A 332 -14.90 7.37 -27.84
CA HIS A 332 -15.26 7.48 -26.43
C HIS A 332 -16.28 8.59 -26.14
N ARG A 333 -16.76 9.30 -27.18
CA ARG A 333 -17.65 10.46 -27.03
C ARG A 333 -18.92 10.14 -26.24
N THR A 334 -19.61 9.05 -26.61
CA THR A 334 -20.85 8.63 -25.94
C THR A 334 -20.61 8.37 -24.46
N ASP A 335 -19.56 7.61 -24.13
CA ASP A 335 -19.21 7.28 -22.75
C ASP A 335 -18.91 8.54 -21.93
N MET A 336 -18.16 9.50 -22.49
CA MET A 336 -17.81 10.75 -21.82
C MET A 336 -19.01 11.70 -21.65
N VAL A 337 -19.89 11.79 -22.65
CA VAL A 337 -21.14 12.56 -22.53
C VAL A 337 -22.01 11.96 -21.42
N ASP A 338 -22.12 10.64 -21.35
CA ASP A 338 -22.85 9.95 -20.29
C ASP A 338 -22.23 10.17 -18.91
N VAL A 339 -20.89 10.17 -18.80
CA VAL A 339 -20.17 10.50 -17.56
C VAL A 339 -20.53 11.91 -17.09
N ILE A 340 -20.49 12.91 -17.98
CA ILE A 340 -20.86 14.29 -17.66
C ILE A 340 -22.32 14.37 -17.23
N ALA A 341 -23.24 13.74 -17.96
CA ALA A 341 -24.67 13.74 -17.63
C ALA A 341 -24.98 13.02 -16.29
N LYS A 342 -24.21 12.00 -15.93
CA LYS A 342 -24.29 11.35 -14.61
C LYS A 342 -23.77 12.26 -13.50
N LEU A 343 -22.64 12.94 -13.72
CA LEU A 343 -22.09 13.89 -12.75
C LEU A 343 -22.99 15.11 -12.55
N ASP A 344 -23.58 15.66 -13.62
CA ASP A 344 -24.51 16.79 -13.52
C ASP A 344 -25.71 16.47 -12.63
N ARG A 345 -26.28 15.26 -12.74
CA ARG A 345 -27.34 14.76 -11.85
C ARG A 345 -26.91 14.67 -10.38
N ARG A 346 -25.62 14.60 -10.11
CA ARG A 346 -25.05 14.55 -8.76
C ARG A 346 -24.65 15.92 -8.23
N LEU A 347 -24.74 16.99 -9.01
CA LEU A 347 -24.43 18.32 -8.52
C LEU A 347 -25.40 18.75 -7.43
N ARG A 348 -24.82 19.29 -6.36
CA ARG A 348 -25.57 20.01 -5.34
C ARG A 348 -26.18 21.26 -5.97
N ARG A 349 -27.42 21.57 -5.63
CA ARG A 349 -28.12 22.78 -6.12
C ARG A 349 -28.24 23.85 -5.03
N ASP A 350 -27.84 23.51 -3.81
CA ASP A 350 -27.80 24.35 -2.60
C ASP A 350 -26.44 25.03 -2.39
N THR A 351 -25.46 24.85 -3.28
CA THR A 351 -24.14 25.48 -3.16
C THR A 351 -23.63 26.03 -4.48
N ASP A 352 -22.88 27.12 -4.40
CA ASP A 352 -22.03 27.65 -5.46
C ASP A 352 -20.58 27.71 -4.99
N VAL A 353 -19.64 27.58 -5.92
CA VAL A 353 -18.22 27.76 -5.64
C VAL A 353 -17.60 28.70 -6.66
N VAL A 354 -16.88 29.71 -6.15
CA VAL A 354 -15.92 30.49 -6.90
C VAL A 354 -14.53 29.94 -6.60
N LEU A 355 -13.87 29.37 -7.61
CA LEU A 355 -12.50 28.85 -7.49
C LEU A 355 -11.51 29.95 -7.88
N GLN A 356 -10.72 30.41 -6.92
CA GLN A 356 -9.64 31.35 -7.17
C GLN A 356 -8.45 30.63 -7.83
N LEU A 357 -8.14 31.00 -9.07
CA LEU A 357 -7.01 30.51 -9.84
C LEU A 357 -5.79 31.40 -9.63
N LEU A 358 -4.64 30.76 -9.38
CA LEU A 358 -3.31 31.39 -9.43
C LEU A 358 -2.69 31.31 -10.85
N VAL A 359 -3.45 30.77 -11.80
CA VAL A 359 -3.13 30.60 -13.22
C VAL A 359 -4.23 31.26 -14.05
N ARG A 360 -4.03 31.43 -15.36
CA ARG A 360 -4.93 32.24 -16.20
C ARG A 360 -6.31 31.61 -16.39
N ASN A 361 -6.37 30.29 -16.49
CA ASN A 361 -7.61 29.56 -16.79
C ASN A 361 -7.53 28.11 -16.31
N VAL A 362 -8.63 27.36 -16.51
CA VAL A 362 -8.73 25.95 -16.09
C VAL A 362 -7.77 25.06 -16.88
N ALA A 363 -7.50 25.33 -18.17
CA ALA A 363 -6.54 24.53 -18.93
C ALA A 363 -5.14 24.59 -18.29
N GLU A 364 -4.66 25.79 -17.97
CA GLU A 364 -3.38 26.02 -17.27
C GLU A 364 -3.39 25.48 -15.82
N LEU A 365 -4.56 25.25 -15.20
CA LEU A 365 -4.65 24.60 -13.89
C LEU A 365 -4.33 23.10 -13.98
N LEU A 366 -4.63 22.47 -15.12
CA LEU A 366 -4.44 21.02 -15.33
C LEU A 366 -3.06 20.68 -15.90
N GLU A 367 -2.27 21.67 -16.30
CA GLU A 367 -0.92 21.45 -16.86
C GLU A 367 0.05 20.89 -15.80
N PRO A 368 0.88 19.88 -16.10
CA PRO A 368 1.81 19.29 -15.12
C PRO A 368 2.75 20.30 -14.45
N ALA A 369 3.19 21.32 -15.19
CA ALA A 369 4.13 22.33 -14.70
C ALA A 369 3.57 23.20 -13.56
N THR A 370 2.25 23.34 -13.49
CA THR A 370 1.52 24.20 -12.54
C THR A 370 0.62 23.39 -11.62
N SER A 371 0.19 22.21 -12.06
CA SER A 371 -0.70 21.31 -11.36
C SER A 371 -0.02 20.76 -10.11
N ARG A 372 -0.73 20.87 -8.99
CA ARG A 372 -0.36 20.25 -7.71
C ARG A 372 -1.38 19.19 -7.29
N MET A 373 -2.17 18.71 -8.24
CA MET A 373 -3.23 17.73 -8.01
C MET A 373 -2.92 16.42 -8.74
N SER A 374 -3.53 15.33 -8.28
CA SER A 374 -3.48 14.05 -8.98
C SER A 374 -4.19 14.11 -10.33
N PHE A 375 -3.81 13.22 -11.25
CA PHE A 375 -4.50 13.06 -12.53
C PHE A 375 -6.01 12.84 -12.35
N GLN A 376 -6.38 12.02 -11.36
CA GLN A 376 -7.78 11.72 -11.10
C GLN A 376 -8.55 12.94 -10.57
N ASN A 377 -7.94 13.80 -9.75
CA ASN A 377 -8.56 15.07 -9.37
C ASN A 377 -8.62 16.04 -10.55
N ALA A 378 -7.59 16.10 -11.41
CA ALA A 378 -7.62 16.89 -12.64
C ALA A 378 -8.79 16.48 -13.56
N LEU A 379 -9.02 15.18 -13.74
CA LEU A 379 -10.16 14.67 -14.49
C LEU A 379 -11.51 15.06 -13.85
N LEU A 380 -11.67 14.86 -12.54
CA LEU A 380 -12.92 15.21 -11.86
C LEU A 380 -13.19 16.74 -11.89
N VAL A 381 -12.14 17.56 -11.79
CA VAL A 381 -12.24 19.03 -11.92
C VAL A 381 -12.63 19.43 -13.34
N PHE A 382 -12.04 18.79 -14.37
CA PHE A 382 -12.46 18.98 -15.76
C PHE A 382 -13.94 18.64 -15.95
N LEU A 383 -14.38 17.47 -15.49
CA LEU A 383 -15.78 17.06 -15.60
C LEU A 383 -16.71 18.01 -14.84
N LEU A 384 -16.32 18.44 -13.65
CA LEU A 384 -17.09 19.39 -12.85
C LEU A 384 -17.20 20.76 -13.55
N TYR A 385 -16.11 21.23 -14.17
CA TYR A 385 -16.10 22.43 -15.00
C TYR A 385 -17.08 22.31 -16.17
N ARG A 386 -17.08 21.16 -16.86
CA ARG A 386 -18.01 20.88 -17.97
C ARG A 386 -19.48 20.80 -17.55
N CYS A 387 -19.76 20.47 -16.28
CA CYS A 387 -21.11 20.54 -15.72
C CYS A 387 -21.50 21.94 -15.23
N GLY A 388 -20.65 22.96 -15.39
CA GLY A 388 -20.87 24.28 -14.79
C GLY A 388 -20.83 24.25 -13.26
N GLY A 389 -20.10 23.31 -12.67
CA GLY A 389 -20.09 23.07 -11.24
C GLY A 389 -19.38 24.15 -10.43
N PHE A 390 -18.57 25.02 -11.03
CA PHE A 390 -17.94 26.15 -10.33
C PHE A 390 -17.59 27.28 -11.29
N ALA A 391 -17.37 28.47 -10.75
CA ALA A 391 -16.90 29.64 -11.48
C ALA A 391 -15.40 29.87 -11.24
N PRO A 392 -14.51 29.68 -12.23
CA PRO A 392 -13.10 30.04 -12.10
C PRO A 392 -12.91 31.57 -12.12
N SER A 393 -11.99 32.09 -11.31
CA SER A 393 -11.61 33.51 -11.37
C SER A 393 -10.16 33.74 -10.96
N THR A 394 -9.48 34.67 -11.62
CA THR A 394 -8.10 35.10 -11.31
C THR A 394 -8.04 36.29 -10.36
N GLU A 395 -9.21 36.82 -9.95
CA GLU A 395 -9.28 37.97 -9.06
C GLU A 395 -8.80 37.63 -7.65
N LYS A 396 -8.34 38.66 -6.92
CA LYS A 396 -7.90 38.50 -5.53
C LYS A 396 -9.10 38.23 -4.62
N ALA A 397 -8.90 37.39 -3.61
CA ALA A 397 -9.94 37.00 -2.65
C ALA A 397 -10.78 38.17 -2.08
N PRO A 398 -10.21 39.34 -1.69
CA PRO A 398 -11.03 40.46 -1.21
C PRO A 398 -12.03 41.01 -2.25
N ALA A 399 -11.62 41.08 -3.53
CA ALA A 399 -12.49 41.53 -4.61
C ALA A 399 -13.61 40.52 -4.89
N LEU A 400 -13.28 39.23 -4.88
CA LEU A 400 -14.25 38.14 -5.03
C LEU A 400 -15.28 38.13 -3.90
N LYS A 401 -14.83 38.30 -2.66
CA LYS A 401 -15.73 38.37 -1.50
C LYS A 401 -16.70 39.53 -1.60
N ALA A 402 -16.22 40.71 -1.99
CA ALA A 402 -17.06 41.88 -2.18
C ALA A 402 -18.07 41.67 -3.33
N ARG A 403 -17.62 41.14 -4.47
CA ARG A 403 -18.48 40.95 -5.65
C ARG A 403 -19.59 39.93 -5.43
N PHE A 404 -19.27 38.82 -4.76
CA PHE A 404 -20.22 37.71 -4.57
C PHE A 404 -20.86 37.69 -3.18
N SER A 405 -20.65 38.74 -2.37
CA SER A 405 -21.14 38.82 -0.99
C SER A 405 -20.80 37.58 -0.15
N ILE A 406 -19.55 37.10 -0.26
CA ILE A 406 -19.10 35.86 0.39
C ILE A 406 -18.68 36.14 1.83
N GLU A 407 -19.32 35.46 2.76
CA GLU A 407 -19.03 35.51 4.20
C GLU A 407 -17.65 34.95 4.54
N ASN A 408 -17.09 35.34 5.68
CA ASN A 408 -15.74 34.90 6.07
C ASN A 408 -15.64 33.40 6.35
N ASP A 409 -16.72 32.77 6.80
CA ASP A 409 -16.78 31.34 7.16
C ASP A 409 -17.06 30.43 5.96
N THR A 410 -17.33 31.00 4.77
CA THR A 410 -17.39 30.28 3.48
C THR A 410 -16.15 30.50 2.60
N VAL A 411 -15.11 31.14 3.16
CA VAL A 411 -13.79 31.24 2.54
C VAL A 411 -12.92 30.07 2.98
N ILE A 412 -12.49 29.25 2.02
CA ILE A 412 -11.65 28.08 2.25
C ILE A 412 -10.28 28.33 1.62
N GLU A 413 -9.23 28.30 2.45
CA GLU A 413 -7.85 28.54 2.03
C GLU A 413 -7.00 27.27 2.23
N ARG A 414 -6.44 26.76 1.12
CA ARG A 414 -5.61 25.57 1.02
C ARG A 414 -4.29 25.90 0.32
N HIS A 415 -3.47 26.71 0.98
CA HIS A 415 -2.16 27.14 0.46
C HIS A 415 -1.01 26.21 0.86
N GLY A 416 -1.35 25.05 1.42
CA GLY A 416 -0.39 24.10 1.94
C GLY A 416 0.29 24.58 3.21
N VAL A 417 1.42 23.96 3.49
CA VAL A 417 2.18 24.14 4.73
C VAL A 417 3.49 24.87 4.48
N ARG A 418 4.17 25.28 5.56
CA ARG A 418 5.50 25.92 5.50
C ARG A 418 6.55 25.06 6.24
N PRO A 419 7.08 24.00 5.61
CA PRO A 419 7.95 23.04 6.29
C PRO A 419 9.24 23.66 6.81
N LEU A 420 9.86 24.57 6.04
CA LEU A 420 11.08 25.26 6.47
C LEU A 420 10.86 26.12 7.72
N GLU A 421 9.71 26.81 7.84
CA GLU A 421 9.40 27.58 9.04
C GLU A 421 9.20 26.67 10.27
N GLN A 422 8.65 25.47 10.07
CA GLN A 422 8.51 24.48 11.14
C GLN A 422 9.86 23.94 11.59
N LEU A 423 10.73 23.57 10.63
CA LEU A 423 12.09 23.11 10.93
C LEU A 423 12.89 24.17 11.68
N ARG A 424 12.83 25.44 11.26
CA ARG A 424 13.54 26.55 11.91
C ARG A 424 13.22 26.70 13.39
N ARG A 425 12.00 26.36 13.82
CA ARG A 425 11.58 26.47 15.22
C ARG A 425 12.16 25.36 16.11
N MET A 426 12.68 24.28 15.51
CA MET A 426 13.05 23.05 16.22
C MET A 426 14.56 22.82 16.25
N ILE A 427 15.28 23.31 15.24
CA ILE A 427 16.72 23.07 15.11
C ILE A 427 17.51 24.37 15.31
N PRO A 428 18.78 24.30 15.76
CA PRO A 428 19.63 25.47 15.93
C PRO A 428 19.79 26.27 14.63
N GLU A 429 19.89 27.60 14.74
CA GLU A 429 20.03 28.49 13.57
C GLU A 429 21.24 28.12 12.69
N GLY A 430 22.35 27.65 13.27
CA GLY A 430 23.51 27.18 12.51
C GLY A 430 23.20 25.96 11.63
N LEU A 431 22.48 24.95 12.18
CA LEU A 431 22.09 23.76 11.44
C LEU A 431 20.98 24.07 10.43
N PHE A 432 20.02 24.92 10.80
CA PHE A 432 18.99 25.41 9.88
C PHE A 432 19.62 26.15 8.69
N GLY A 433 20.62 26.99 8.92
CA GLY A 433 21.35 27.71 7.88
C GLY A 433 21.97 26.76 6.84
N LEU A 434 22.53 25.63 7.27
CA LEU A 434 23.07 24.61 6.37
C LEU A 434 21.99 23.96 5.51
N ILE A 435 20.87 23.57 6.12
CA ILE A 435 19.71 22.99 5.41
C ILE A 435 19.14 23.99 4.40
N GLU A 436 18.99 25.25 4.80
CA GLU A 436 18.50 26.31 3.92
C GLU A 436 19.45 26.54 2.74
N GLN A 437 20.76 26.56 2.99
CA GLN A 437 21.78 26.68 1.95
C GLN A 437 21.77 25.49 0.98
N GLN A 438 21.71 24.26 1.49
CA GLN A 438 21.63 23.06 0.67
C GLN A 438 20.38 23.06 -0.21
N ARG A 439 19.22 23.46 0.33
CA ARG A 439 17.98 23.56 -0.45
C ARG A 439 18.00 24.70 -1.45
N LYS A 440 18.69 25.82 -1.17
CA LYS A 440 18.92 26.89 -2.15
C LYS A 440 19.78 26.40 -3.32
N ASN A 441 20.77 25.55 -3.04
CA ASN A 441 21.67 25.00 -4.07
C ASN A 441 21.00 23.90 -4.90
N ASP A 442 20.17 23.06 -4.28
CA ASP A 442 19.41 22.00 -4.95
C ASP A 442 17.93 22.01 -4.54
N PRO A 443 17.12 22.93 -5.08
CA PRO A 443 15.71 23.08 -4.70
C PRO A 443 14.83 21.92 -5.21
N LYS A 444 15.32 21.13 -6.17
CA LYS A 444 14.56 20.06 -6.83
C LYS A 444 15.00 18.65 -6.44
N GLY A 445 16.12 18.47 -5.76
CA GLY A 445 16.61 17.17 -5.30
C GLY A 445 16.79 17.06 -3.79
N PHE A 446 17.21 18.13 -3.11
CA PHE A 446 17.56 18.06 -1.69
C PHE A 446 16.35 17.69 -0.82
N GLY A 447 16.49 16.58 -0.08
CA GLY A 447 15.50 16.08 0.86
C GLY A 447 14.23 15.51 0.22
N LEU A 448 14.21 15.30 -1.10
CA LEU A 448 13.13 14.53 -1.75
C LEU A 448 13.33 13.04 -1.51
N GLN A 449 12.23 12.36 -1.18
CA GLN A 449 12.28 10.97 -0.72
C GLN A 449 11.35 10.11 -1.56
N THR A 450 11.85 8.95 -1.99
CA THR A 450 11.04 8.01 -2.75
C THR A 450 9.87 7.48 -1.91
N ALA A 451 8.67 7.59 -2.47
CA ALA A 451 7.44 6.99 -1.94
C ALA A 451 7.17 5.60 -2.53
N SER A 452 8.10 5.06 -3.33
CA SER A 452 8.08 3.68 -3.77
C SER A 452 8.78 2.80 -2.73
N PRO A 453 8.22 1.64 -2.37
CA PRO A 453 8.89 0.70 -1.46
C PRO A 453 10.23 0.23 -2.01
N MET A 454 11.25 0.19 -1.15
CA MET A 454 12.63 -0.18 -1.50
C MET A 454 13.08 -1.52 -0.89
N TRP A 455 12.22 -2.19 -0.15
CA TRP A 455 12.49 -3.48 0.51
C TRP A 455 11.92 -4.67 -0.28
N SER A 456 12.43 -5.88 -0.02
CA SER A 456 11.94 -7.14 -0.60
C SER A 456 10.67 -7.66 0.08
N GLY A 457 9.91 -8.54 -0.58
CA GLY A 457 8.68 -9.07 -0.01
C GLY A 457 8.93 -9.89 1.26
N GLY A 458 8.21 -9.58 2.33
CA GLY A 458 8.36 -10.21 3.65
C GLY A 458 9.52 -9.66 4.48
N TYR A 459 10.20 -8.59 4.06
CA TYR A 459 11.35 -8.00 4.75
C TYR A 459 11.10 -7.66 6.23
N PHE A 460 9.93 -7.10 6.54
CA PHE A 460 9.53 -6.75 7.91
C PHE A 460 8.93 -7.93 8.70
N GLY A 461 8.85 -9.12 8.08
CA GLY A 461 8.39 -10.34 8.73
C GLY A 461 9.48 -11.06 9.54
N TYR A 462 10.71 -10.53 9.61
CA TYR A 462 11.80 -11.11 10.40
C TYR A 462 12.68 -10.02 11.03
N THR A 463 13.43 -10.38 12.08
CA THR A 463 14.37 -9.49 12.77
C THR A 463 15.76 -9.51 12.13
N GLY A 464 16.54 -8.43 12.28
CA GLY A 464 17.90 -8.36 11.76
C GLY A 464 17.98 -7.95 10.28
N ARG A 465 19.19 -8.03 9.70
CA ARG A 465 19.45 -7.69 8.30
C ARG A 465 19.07 -8.82 7.36
N GLU A 466 18.99 -8.53 6.06
CA GLU A 466 18.75 -9.56 5.05
C GLU A 466 19.85 -10.63 5.01
N GLU A 467 21.11 -10.24 5.22
CA GLU A 467 22.26 -11.17 5.29
C GLU A 467 22.20 -12.14 6.49
N ASP A 468 21.48 -11.77 7.55
CA ASP A 468 21.34 -12.60 8.76
C ASP A 468 20.21 -13.63 8.66
N THR A 469 19.40 -13.59 7.60
CA THR A 469 18.26 -14.51 7.41
C THR A 469 18.68 -15.98 7.41
N GLY A 470 19.90 -16.29 6.96
CA GLY A 470 20.47 -17.63 7.00
C GLY A 470 20.65 -18.19 8.43
N LYS A 471 20.79 -17.32 9.43
CA LYS A 471 21.01 -17.67 10.85
C LYS A 471 19.71 -17.85 11.62
N ILE A 472 18.57 -17.48 11.04
CA ILE A 472 17.25 -17.56 11.68
C ILE A 472 16.86 -19.04 11.84
N GLY A 473 16.59 -19.46 13.07
CA GLY A 473 16.19 -20.82 13.40
C GLY A 473 14.79 -21.18 12.87
N ASP A 474 14.52 -22.49 12.75
CA ASP A 474 13.28 -23.00 12.15
C ASP A 474 11.99 -22.56 12.86
N GLU A 475 12.05 -22.28 14.17
CA GLU A 475 10.90 -21.78 14.94
C GLU A 475 10.49 -20.37 14.51
N GLN A 476 11.45 -19.44 14.40
CA GLN A 476 11.20 -18.09 13.90
C GLN A 476 10.74 -18.09 12.43
N ARG A 477 11.23 -19.03 11.61
CA ARG A 477 10.78 -19.22 10.22
C ARG A 477 9.33 -19.70 10.10
N ARG A 478 8.69 -20.14 11.18
CA ARG A 478 7.25 -20.50 11.16
C ARG A 478 6.37 -19.29 10.92
N GLU A 479 6.79 -18.12 11.39
CA GLU A 479 5.99 -16.88 11.32
C GLU A 479 6.61 -15.81 10.41
N TRP A 480 7.77 -16.09 9.81
CA TRP A 480 8.49 -15.11 9.01
C TRP A 480 7.89 -14.84 7.62
N ARG A 481 8.29 -13.71 7.03
CA ARG A 481 7.90 -13.25 5.68
C ARG A 481 6.38 -13.19 5.46
N LYS A 482 5.63 -12.79 6.48
CA LYS A 482 4.18 -12.53 6.35
C LYS A 482 3.94 -11.18 5.68
N GLU A 483 2.95 -11.16 4.82
CA GLU A 483 2.40 -9.97 4.15
C GLU A 483 0.89 -9.90 4.40
N TYR A 484 0.28 -8.75 4.13
CA TYR A 484 -1.17 -8.61 4.28
C TYR A 484 -1.91 -9.64 3.41
N LEU A 485 -2.88 -10.30 4.03
CA LEU A 485 -3.78 -11.26 3.41
C LEU A 485 -5.21 -10.82 3.73
N PRO A 486 -6.01 -10.43 2.71
CA PRO A 486 -7.40 -10.07 2.92
C PRO A 486 -8.19 -11.21 3.57
N GLY A 487 -8.98 -10.90 4.60
CA GLY A 487 -9.85 -11.85 5.28
C GLY A 487 -10.77 -12.64 4.33
N PRO A 488 -11.45 -12.00 3.36
CA PRO A 488 -12.27 -12.71 2.38
C PRO A 488 -11.48 -13.68 1.49
N THR A 489 -10.28 -13.28 1.05
CA THR A 489 -9.36 -14.18 0.33
C THR A 489 -9.03 -15.40 1.19
N ALA A 490 -8.72 -15.17 2.47
CA ALA A 490 -8.39 -16.24 3.40
C ALA A 490 -9.55 -17.21 3.61
N LEU A 491 -10.77 -16.69 3.72
CA LEU A 491 -11.99 -17.48 3.89
C LEU A 491 -12.27 -18.35 2.64
N VAL A 492 -12.14 -17.79 1.44
CA VAL A 492 -12.31 -18.53 0.18
C VAL A 492 -11.29 -19.67 0.08
N ALA A 493 -10.01 -19.37 0.35
CA ALA A 493 -8.94 -20.37 0.33
C ALA A 493 -9.18 -21.48 1.37
N THR A 494 -9.54 -21.10 2.60
CA THR A 494 -9.86 -22.03 3.70
C THR A 494 -11.00 -22.96 3.31
N SER A 495 -12.08 -22.41 2.76
CA SER A 495 -13.26 -23.19 2.36
C SER A 495 -12.92 -24.20 1.26
N LEU A 496 -12.14 -23.78 0.26
CA LEU A 496 -11.70 -24.64 -0.84
C LEU A 496 -10.77 -25.76 -0.35
N CYS A 497 -9.77 -25.43 0.48
CA CYS A 497 -8.86 -26.42 1.05
C CYS A 497 -9.57 -27.39 1.99
N GLY A 498 -10.60 -26.94 2.72
CA GLY A 498 -11.42 -27.82 3.56
C GLY A 498 -12.21 -28.84 2.73
N ALA A 499 -12.81 -28.40 1.62
CA ALA A 499 -13.50 -29.31 0.70
C ALA A 499 -12.53 -30.35 0.08
N ILE A 500 -11.33 -29.91 -0.31
CA ILE A 500 -10.30 -30.80 -0.84
C ILE A 500 -9.82 -31.80 0.21
N ALA A 501 -9.61 -31.35 1.45
CA ALA A 501 -9.25 -32.22 2.56
C ALA A 501 -10.29 -33.33 2.77
N GLY A 502 -11.58 -32.98 2.78
CA GLY A 502 -12.66 -33.99 2.89
C GLY A 502 -12.70 -34.99 1.74
N VAL A 503 -12.36 -34.58 0.52
CA VAL A 503 -12.25 -35.49 -0.63
C VAL A 503 -11.06 -36.44 -0.49
N ILE A 504 -9.92 -35.94 0.02
CA ILE A 504 -8.75 -36.78 0.31
C ILE A 504 -9.07 -37.80 1.42
N GLU A 505 -9.79 -37.40 2.48
CA GLU A 505 -10.22 -38.34 3.53
C GLU A 505 -11.10 -39.46 2.98
N ARG A 506 -11.99 -39.12 2.04
CA ARG A 506 -12.81 -40.13 1.35
C ARG A 506 -11.96 -41.07 0.48
N MET A 507 -10.95 -40.53 -0.22
CA MET A 507 -10.05 -41.33 -1.07
C MET A 507 -9.09 -42.20 -0.24
N HIS A 508 -8.64 -41.70 0.91
CA HIS A 508 -7.68 -42.35 1.81
C HIS A 508 -8.16 -42.31 3.28
N PRO A 509 -9.17 -43.12 3.66
CA PRO A 509 -9.72 -43.09 5.02
C PRO A 509 -8.72 -43.46 6.12
N GLN A 510 -7.68 -44.21 5.75
CA GLN A 510 -6.62 -44.66 6.64
C GLN A 510 -5.47 -43.65 6.77
N ALA A 511 -5.45 -42.58 5.97
CA ALA A 511 -4.44 -41.54 6.11
C ALA A 511 -4.60 -40.86 7.47
N MET A 512 -3.51 -40.74 8.21
CA MET A 512 -3.45 -40.16 9.55
C MET A 512 -2.85 -38.76 9.52
N HIS A 513 -1.93 -38.48 8.58
CA HIS A 513 -1.21 -37.22 8.52
C HIS A 513 -1.11 -36.69 7.08
N PHE A 514 -2.00 -35.79 6.72
CA PHE A 514 -1.88 -35.01 5.49
C PHE A 514 -2.40 -33.60 5.72
N ARG A 515 -1.87 -32.66 4.96
CA ARG A 515 -2.32 -31.27 5.04
C ARG A 515 -2.29 -30.60 3.68
N VAL A 516 -3.20 -29.65 3.53
CA VAL A 516 -3.51 -28.94 2.29
C VAL A 516 -3.56 -27.45 2.58
N THR A 517 -3.03 -26.66 1.67
CA THR A 517 -3.13 -25.20 1.71
C THR A 517 -3.17 -24.64 0.28
N LEU A 518 -3.60 -23.40 0.12
CA LEU A 518 -3.65 -22.71 -1.16
C LEU A 518 -2.69 -21.53 -1.13
N HIS A 519 -1.88 -21.39 -2.18
CA HIS A 519 -1.03 -20.22 -2.37
C HIS A 519 -1.60 -19.36 -3.49
N ARG A 520 -1.72 -18.05 -3.29
CA ARG A 520 -2.01 -17.10 -4.37
C ARG A 520 -0.72 -16.54 -4.95
N VAL A 521 -0.75 -16.21 -6.24
CA VAL A 521 0.36 -15.52 -6.92
C VAL A 521 0.17 -14.01 -6.76
N LEU A 522 1.26 -13.31 -6.44
CA LEU A 522 1.32 -11.87 -6.37
C LEU A 522 2.73 -11.40 -6.74
N SER A 523 2.87 -10.12 -7.08
CA SER A 523 4.16 -9.46 -7.20
C SER A 523 4.24 -8.37 -6.13
N ILE A 524 5.31 -8.38 -5.34
CA ILE A 524 5.58 -7.33 -4.35
C ILE A 524 6.93 -6.74 -4.69
N HIS A 525 6.94 -5.44 -5.01
CA HIS A 525 8.16 -4.67 -5.26
C HIS A 525 9.09 -5.28 -6.31
N GLY A 526 8.51 -5.97 -7.30
CA GLY A 526 9.23 -6.62 -8.40
C GLY A 526 9.67 -8.06 -8.14
N GLU A 527 9.33 -8.64 -6.98
CA GLU A 527 9.53 -10.06 -6.65
C GLU A 527 8.23 -10.84 -6.90
N ASP A 528 8.29 -11.89 -7.73
CA ASP A 528 7.19 -12.85 -7.89
C ASP A 528 7.12 -13.72 -6.63
N LEU A 529 5.97 -13.70 -5.94
CA LEU A 529 5.75 -14.42 -4.69
C LEU A 529 4.54 -15.33 -4.76
N LEU A 530 4.59 -16.38 -3.95
CA LEU A 530 3.51 -17.28 -3.62
C LEU A 530 3.12 -17.03 -2.17
N GLN A 531 1.97 -16.39 -1.93
CA GLN A 531 1.49 -16.14 -0.56
C GLN A 531 0.53 -17.24 -0.15
N GLN A 532 0.79 -17.88 0.98
CA GLN A 532 -0.10 -18.83 1.61
C GLN A 532 -1.42 -18.13 2.00
N ALA A 533 -2.51 -18.48 1.32
CA ALA A 533 -3.80 -17.83 1.43
C ALA A 533 -4.67 -18.40 2.56
N CYS A 534 -4.33 -19.55 3.16
CA CYS A 534 -5.02 -20.07 4.33
C CYS A 534 -4.06 -20.88 5.20
N ASP A 535 -4.46 -21.17 6.43
CA ASP A 535 -3.75 -22.16 7.23
C ASP A 535 -3.84 -23.55 6.60
N TYR A 536 -2.93 -24.43 7.03
CA TYR A 536 -2.99 -25.83 6.65
C TYR A 536 -4.27 -26.48 7.20
N LEU A 537 -5.00 -27.18 6.33
CA LEU A 537 -6.17 -27.98 6.67
C LEU A 537 -5.91 -29.46 6.36
N GLY A 538 -6.54 -30.38 7.09
CA GLY A 538 -6.36 -31.82 6.90
C GLY A 538 -6.35 -32.56 8.22
N ARG A 539 -5.70 -33.74 8.24
CA ARG A 539 -5.67 -34.64 9.39
C ARG A 539 -4.27 -34.71 10.01
N GLY A 540 -4.21 -34.87 11.34
CA GLY A 540 -2.93 -35.00 12.05
C GLY A 540 -2.13 -33.70 12.12
N LEU A 541 -2.80 -32.54 12.13
CA LEU A 541 -2.16 -31.24 12.28
C LEU A 541 -1.57 -31.09 13.69
N GLU A 542 -0.28 -30.78 13.78
CA GLU A 542 0.33 -30.30 15.04
C GLU A 542 -0.32 -28.99 15.49
N LYS A 543 -0.17 -28.59 16.77
CA LYS A 543 -0.71 -27.34 17.33
C LYS A 543 -0.58 -26.20 16.31
N ALA A 544 -1.72 -25.69 15.85
CA ALA A 544 -1.80 -24.78 14.72
C ALA A 544 -1.08 -23.46 15.04
N SER A 545 0.10 -23.24 14.44
CA SER A 545 0.64 -21.89 14.27
C SER A 545 -0.08 -21.24 13.10
N ALA A 546 -0.54 -19.99 13.24
CA ALA A 546 -1.11 -19.23 12.13
C ALA A 546 -0.02 -19.01 11.05
N THR A 547 -0.14 -19.76 9.95
CA THR A 547 0.75 -19.78 8.78
C THR A 547 0.21 -18.99 7.59
N ALA A 548 -1.08 -18.63 7.60
CA ALA A 548 -1.67 -17.76 6.60
C ALA A 548 -0.91 -16.43 6.46
N GLY A 549 -0.81 -15.92 5.24
CA GLY A 549 -0.14 -14.67 4.89
C GLY A 549 1.36 -14.79 4.62
N ARG A 550 1.99 -15.95 4.90
CA ARG A 550 3.42 -16.19 4.60
C ARG A 550 3.69 -16.16 3.11
N THR A 551 4.82 -15.58 2.72
CA THR A 551 5.24 -15.47 1.32
C THR A 551 6.46 -16.35 1.03
N PHE A 552 6.49 -16.91 -0.18
CA PHE A 552 7.58 -17.71 -0.71
C PHE A 552 8.00 -17.16 -2.07
N PRO A 553 9.30 -17.04 -2.39
CA PRO A 553 9.74 -16.77 -3.75
C PRO A 553 9.13 -17.76 -4.73
N ALA A 554 8.65 -17.28 -5.88
CA ALA A 554 7.92 -18.11 -6.82
C ALA A 554 8.76 -19.22 -7.48
N HIS A 555 10.08 -19.24 -7.27
CA HIS A 555 10.99 -20.30 -7.69
C HIS A 555 11.28 -21.36 -6.61
N ALA A 556 10.77 -21.19 -5.39
CA ALA A 556 11.10 -22.07 -4.26
C ALA A 556 10.15 -23.26 -4.11
N ALA A 557 10.70 -24.40 -3.70
CA ALA A 557 10.00 -25.63 -3.34
C ALA A 557 9.10 -26.23 -4.45
N THR A 558 8.27 -27.21 -4.08
CA THR A 558 7.31 -27.89 -4.97
C THR A 558 6.33 -26.90 -5.62
N ILE A 559 5.88 -25.89 -4.88
CA ILE A 559 4.98 -24.86 -5.41
C ILE A 559 5.67 -24.00 -6.48
N GLY A 560 6.96 -23.71 -6.33
CA GLY A 560 7.74 -23.02 -7.36
C GLY A 560 8.01 -23.87 -8.59
N ALA A 561 8.17 -25.19 -8.42
CA ALA A 561 8.23 -26.12 -9.56
C ALA A 561 6.91 -26.12 -10.35
N ALA A 562 5.74 -26.17 -9.67
CA ALA A 562 4.43 -26.03 -10.32
C ALA A 562 4.27 -24.67 -11.01
N TYR A 563 4.73 -23.58 -10.36
CA TYR A 563 4.67 -22.23 -10.90
C TYR A 563 5.43 -22.09 -12.23
N ARG A 564 6.70 -22.57 -12.27
CA ARG A 564 7.56 -22.46 -13.45
C ARG A 564 7.15 -23.40 -14.58
N THR A 565 6.79 -24.63 -14.25
CA THR A 565 6.37 -25.63 -15.24
C THR A 565 4.96 -25.38 -15.75
N ARG A 566 4.12 -24.65 -15.00
CA ARG A 566 2.67 -24.50 -15.24
C ARG A 566 1.94 -25.84 -15.33
N ARG A 567 2.48 -26.87 -14.66
CA ARG A 567 1.96 -28.23 -14.68
C ARG A 567 1.76 -28.76 -13.27
N VAL A 568 0.94 -29.79 -13.17
CA VAL A 568 0.79 -30.55 -11.92
C VAL A 568 2.07 -31.32 -11.66
N VAL A 569 2.61 -31.17 -10.45
CA VAL A 569 3.84 -31.83 -10.01
C VAL A 569 3.60 -32.58 -8.72
N ARG A 570 4.15 -33.80 -8.60
CA ARG A 570 4.09 -34.59 -7.37
C ARG A 570 5.35 -35.40 -7.15
N THR A 571 5.49 -35.99 -5.96
CA THR A 571 6.49 -37.04 -5.70
C THR A 571 6.16 -38.28 -6.56
N PRO A 572 7.12 -38.84 -7.34
CA PRO A 572 6.95 -40.12 -8.01
C PRO A 572 6.73 -41.27 -7.02
N ARG A 573 6.12 -42.36 -7.51
CA ARG A 573 5.93 -43.56 -6.70
C ARG A 573 7.29 -44.18 -6.31
N ASN A 574 7.43 -44.59 -5.05
CA ASN A 574 8.64 -45.23 -4.50
C ASN A 574 9.90 -44.33 -4.49
N VAL A 575 9.75 -43.01 -4.41
CA VAL A 575 10.91 -42.14 -4.16
C VAL A 575 11.35 -42.28 -2.71
N GLU A 576 12.63 -42.56 -2.51
CA GLU A 576 13.24 -42.61 -1.19
C GLU A 576 13.15 -41.24 -0.50
N ASN A 577 12.88 -41.24 0.79
CA ASN A 577 12.72 -39.98 1.53
C ASN A 577 13.97 -39.09 1.45
N ALA A 578 15.17 -39.68 1.47
CA ALA A 578 16.43 -38.96 1.33
C ALA A 578 16.51 -38.17 0.02
N ASP A 579 16.02 -38.76 -1.08
CA ASP A 579 15.99 -38.10 -2.39
C ASP A 579 14.97 -36.97 -2.41
N LEU A 580 13.82 -37.15 -1.75
CA LEU A 580 12.83 -36.09 -1.60
C LEU A 580 13.39 -34.89 -0.80
N GLN A 581 14.10 -35.14 0.30
CA GLN A 581 14.78 -34.10 1.09
C GLN A 581 15.87 -33.38 0.29
N ALA A 582 16.69 -34.14 -0.45
CA ALA A 582 17.73 -33.59 -1.33
C ALA A 582 17.11 -32.74 -2.45
N GLY A 583 16.00 -33.19 -3.03
CA GLY A 583 15.25 -32.46 -4.05
C GLY A 583 14.67 -31.14 -3.52
N MET A 584 14.09 -31.13 -2.31
CA MET A 584 13.62 -29.89 -1.70
C MET A 584 14.76 -28.89 -1.41
N THR A 585 15.95 -29.41 -1.09
CA THR A 585 17.15 -28.57 -0.94
C THR A 585 17.57 -27.95 -2.27
N GLN A 586 17.57 -28.72 -3.36
CA GLN A 586 17.81 -28.22 -4.73
C GLN A 586 16.79 -27.17 -5.16
N LEU A 587 15.54 -27.31 -4.72
CA LEU A 587 14.46 -26.35 -4.95
C LEU A 587 14.49 -25.15 -3.98
N HIS A 588 15.59 -24.93 -3.27
CA HIS A 588 15.80 -23.77 -2.40
C HIS A 588 14.71 -23.58 -1.31
N LEU A 589 14.13 -24.66 -0.78
CA LEU A 589 13.10 -24.58 0.26
C LEU A 589 13.52 -23.68 1.45
N HIS A 590 14.80 -23.76 1.84
CA HIS A 590 15.36 -23.02 2.95
C HIS A 590 15.45 -21.49 2.74
N GLN A 591 15.22 -20.97 1.53
CA GLN A 591 15.23 -19.52 1.28
C GLN A 591 13.99 -18.80 1.86
N ALA A 592 12.89 -19.52 2.08
CA ALA A 592 11.64 -18.91 2.57
C ALA A 592 10.79 -19.82 3.47
N ALA A 593 11.19 -21.06 3.67
CA ALA A 593 10.53 -21.99 4.56
C ALA A 593 11.48 -22.58 5.60
N ARG A 594 10.89 -23.25 6.60
CA ARG A 594 11.59 -24.20 7.45
C ARG A 594 12.09 -25.38 6.62
N THR A 595 13.06 -26.10 7.17
CA THR A 595 13.43 -27.41 6.64
C THR A 595 12.19 -28.31 6.54
N MET A 596 12.07 -29.06 5.46
CA MET A 596 11.01 -30.05 5.34
C MET A 596 11.15 -31.05 6.48
N MET A 597 10.04 -31.41 7.12
CA MET A 597 10.08 -32.39 8.20
C MET A 597 10.59 -33.72 7.63
N PRO A 598 11.51 -34.43 8.33
CA PRO A 598 12.07 -35.69 7.85
C PRO A 598 11.00 -36.73 7.50
N GLU A 599 9.84 -36.67 8.16
CA GLU A 599 8.73 -37.60 8.00
C GLU A 599 7.88 -37.33 6.75
N VAL A 600 8.05 -36.22 6.03
CA VAL A 600 7.26 -35.97 4.80
C VAL A 600 7.65 -36.97 3.71
N ARG A 601 6.68 -37.77 3.26
CA ARG A 601 6.87 -38.82 2.23
C ARG A 601 6.30 -38.45 0.87
N PHE A 602 5.27 -37.59 0.85
CA PHE A 602 4.57 -37.20 -0.37
C PHE A 602 4.34 -35.71 -0.41
N VAL A 603 4.54 -35.10 -1.58
CA VAL A 603 4.14 -33.72 -1.89
C VAL A 603 3.43 -33.65 -3.24
N LEU A 604 2.47 -32.75 -3.36
CA LEU A 604 1.72 -32.46 -4.58
C LEU A 604 1.48 -30.96 -4.69
N ALA A 605 1.68 -30.40 -5.88
CA ALA A 605 1.31 -29.03 -6.20
C ALA A 605 0.51 -28.96 -7.51
N ILE A 606 -0.66 -28.33 -7.45
CA ILE A 606 -1.59 -28.18 -8.57
C ILE A 606 -1.76 -26.68 -8.88
N PRO A 607 -1.21 -26.17 -10.01
CA PRO A 607 -1.39 -24.78 -10.38
C PRO A 607 -2.79 -24.55 -10.99
N ILE A 608 -3.43 -23.46 -10.62
CA ILE A 608 -4.64 -22.93 -11.25
C ILE A 608 -4.20 -21.90 -12.29
N LEU A 609 -4.50 -22.17 -13.55
CA LEU A 609 -4.02 -21.41 -14.71
C LEU A 609 -5.10 -20.46 -15.25
N GLN A 610 -4.63 -19.35 -15.78
CA GLN A 610 -5.33 -18.38 -16.62
C GLN A 610 -5.00 -18.62 -18.10
N PRO A 611 -5.77 -18.07 -19.05
CA PRO A 611 -5.43 -18.11 -20.46
C PRO A 611 -4.04 -17.50 -20.73
N GLU A 612 -3.16 -18.20 -21.46
CA GLU A 612 -1.81 -17.68 -21.71
C GLU A 612 -1.81 -16.40 -22.56
N ALA A 613 -2.79 -16.27 -23.47
CA ALA A 613 -2.93 -15.11 -24.34
C ALA A 613 -3.30 -13.82 -23.57
N SER A 614 -3.90 -13.94 -22.40
CA SER A 614 -4.27 -12.80 -21.55
C SER A 614 -4.36 -13.23 -20.09
N HIS A 615 -3.45 -12.74 -19.26
CA HIS A 615 -3.34 -13.11 -17.85
C HIS A 615 -2.85 -11.93 -17.00
N TYR A 616 -3.18 -11.90 -15.72
CA TYR A 616 -2.58 -10.93 -14.80
C TYR A 616 -1.10 -11.20 -14.58
N ALA A 617 -0.28 -10.15 -14.57
CA ALA A 617 1.11 -10.26 -14.19
C ALA A 617 1.25 -10.86 -12.77
N PRO A 618 2.36 -11.55 -12.46
CA PRO A 618 3.48 -11.83 -13.35
C PRO A 618 3.27 -13.05 -14.26
N SER A 619 2.30 -13.92 -13.97
CA SER A 619 2.19 -15.29 -14.51
C SER A 619 0.79 -15.69 -14.92
N PRO A 620 0.62 -16.60 -15.89
CA PRO A 620 -0.66 -17.27 -16.10
C PRO A 620 -1.06 -18.16 -14.91
N VAL A 621 -0.18 -18.44 -13.96
CA VAL A 621 -0.56 -19.10 -12.70
C VAL A 621 -1.23 -18.08 -11.78
N ALA A 622 -2.48 -18.32 -11.38
CA ALA A 622 -3.22 -17.46 -10.44
C ALA A 622 -3.08 -17.92 -8.99
N ALA A 623 -3.07 -19.23 -8.77
CA ALA A 623 -2.93 -19.86 -7.46
C ALA A 623 -2.35 -21.27 -7.60
N ILE A 624 -1.89 -21.86 -6.49
CA ILE A 624 -1.31 -23.19 -6.42
C ILE A 624 -1.83 -23.90 -5.17
N LEU A 625 -2.55 -25.00 -5.35
CA LEU A 625 -2.86 -25.90 -4.26
C LEU A 625 -1.58 -26.65 -3.88
N TYR A 626 -1.25 -26.71 -2.61
CA TYR A 626 -0.15 -27.52 -2.08
C TYR A 626 -0.69 -28.55 -1.10
N LEU A 627 -0.17 -29.77 -1.18
CA LEU A 627 -0.46 -30.87 -0.29
C LEU A 627 0.84 -31.57 0.09
N ASP A 628 0.97 -31.93 1.36
CA ASP A 628 1.97 -32.91 1.81
C ASP A 628 1.35 -33.98 2.73
N SER A 629 2.03 -35.12 2.84
CA SER A 629 1.68 -36.23 3.74
C SER A 629 2.92 -36.85 4.36
N ARG A 630 2.75 -37.36 5.59
CA ARG A 630 3.80 -38.07 6.35
C ARG A 630 3.57 -39.57 6.44
N ASP A 631 2.43 -40.07 5.96
CA ASP A 631 2.14 -41.50 6.04
C ASP A 631 2.94 -42.24 4.95
N ASP A 632 3.55 -43.38 5.31
CA ASP A 632 4.50 -44.09 4.46
C ASP A 632 3.88 -44.58 3.13
N ASP A 633 2.60 -44.96 3.13
CA ASP A 633 1.89 -45.48 1.94
C ASP A 633 0.98 -44.44 1.26
N PHE A 634 1.09 -43.16 1.62
CA PHE A 634 0.22 -42.14 1.03
C PHE A 634 0.66 -41.79 -0.39
N PHE A 635 -0.21 -42.04 -1.37
CA PHE A 635 0.02 -41.69 -2.76
C PHE A 635 -1.28 -41.41 -3.49
N LEU A 636 -1.34 -40.30 -4.23
CA LEU A 636 -2.46 -39.96 -5.11
C LEU A 636 -2.11 -40.29 -6.57
N ASP A 637 -2.85 -41.22 -7.18
CA ASP A 637 -2.70 -41.57 -8.59
C ASP A 637 -3.24 -40.50 -9.55
N ASP A 638 -3.01 -40.67 -10.86
CA ASP A 638 -3.42 -39.68 -11.87
C ASP A 638 -4.93 -39.42 -11.88
N ASN A 639 -5.77 -40.43 -11.61
CA ASN A 639 -7.22 -40.29 -11.58
C ASN A 639 -7.67 -39.51 -10.35
N GLN A 640 -7.09 -39.81 -9.19
CA GLN A 640 -7.35 -39.10 -7.94
C GLN A 640 -6.90 -37.64 -8.04
N VAL A 641 -5.71 -37.37 -8.60
CA VAL A 641 -5.24 -36.00 -8.83
C VAL A 641 -6.14 -35.28 -9.85
N GLN A 642 -6.60 -35.95 -10.91
CA GLN A 642 -7.54 -35.38 -11.87
C GLN A 642 -8.89 -35.01 -11.22
N GLU A 643 -9.37 -35.79 -10.26
CA GLU A 643 -10.56 -35.44 -9.48
C GLU A 643 -10.35 -34.15 -8.67
N LEU A 644 -9.19 -33.99 -8.01
CA LEU A 644 -8.83 -32.73 -7.33
C LEU A 644 -8.77 -31.55 -8.31
N CYS A 645 -8.18 -31.75 -9.50
CA CYS A 645 -8.16 -30.75 -10.56
C CYS A 645 -9.59 -30.34 -10.99
N ASN A 646 -10.53 -31.28 -11.07
CA ASN A 646 -11.91 -30.99 -11.44
C ASN A 646 -12.64 -30.14 -10.38
N ILE A 647 -12.37 -30.39 -9.10
CA ILE A 647 -12.89 -29.57 -7.99
C ILE A 647 -12.36 -28.15 -8.08
N LEU A 648 -11.04 -27.99 -8.22
CA LEU A 648 -10.39 -26.68 -8.37
C LEU A 648 -10.92 -25.92 -9.58
N LYS A 649 -11.07 -26.60 -10.72
CA LYS A 649 -11.61 -26.03 -11.96
C LYS A 649 -13.06 -25.55 -11.78
N THR A 650 -13.87 -26.32 -11.06
CA THR A 650 -15.26 -25.97 -10.77
C THR A 650 -15.33 -24.77 -9.82
N ALA A 651 -14.57 -24.79 -8.72
CA ALA A 651 -14.50 -23.69 -7.77
C ALA A 651 -14.03 -22.40 -8.44
N ALA A 652 -12.94 -22.46 -9.21
CA ALA A 652 -12.40 -21.30 -9.92
C ALA A 652 -13.42 -20.75 -10.94
N ARG A 653 -14.14 -21.61 -11.68
CA ARG A 653 -15.23 -21.17 -12.58
C ARG A 653 -16.38 -20.50 -11.86
N SER A 654 -16.80 -21.02 -10.71
CA SER A 654 -17.88 -20.44 -9.89
C SER A 654 -17.51 -19.06 -9.37
N ILE A 655 -16.25 -18.89 -8.94
CA ILE A 655 -15.71 -17.61 -8.48
C ILE A 655 -15.56 -16.61 -9.64
N VAL A 656 -15.17 -17.09 -10.82
CA VAL A 656 -14.95 -16.30 -12.02
C VAL A 656 -16.25 -16.02 -12.78
N ALA A 657 -17.41 -16.55 -12.42
CA ALA A 657 -18.65 -16.28 -13.15
C ALA A 657 -19.07 -14.79 -13.05
N PRO A 658 -19.83 -14.22 -14.02
CA PRO A 658 -20.37 -12.86 -13.93
C PRO A 658 -21.23 -12.63 -12.67
N SER A 659 -21.84 -13.70 -12.14
CA SER A 659 -22.52 -13.71 -10.84
C SER A 659 -21.60 -13.48 -9.65
N GLY A 660 -20.27 -13.43 -9.82
CA GLY A 660 -19.33 -12.95 -8.80
C GLY A 660 -19.56 -11.48 -8.42
N ALA A 661 -20.24 -10.70 -9.27
CA ALA A 661 -20.81 -9.40 -8.90
C ALA A 661 -21.86 -9.48 -7.78
N ALA A 662 -22.38 -10.68 -7.48
CA ALA A 662 -23.36 -10.94 -6.42
C ALA A 662 -22.72 -11.25 -5.06
N LEU A 663 -21.40 -11.20 -4.89
CA LEU A 663 -20.76 -11.31 -3.57
C LEU A 663 -20.93 -10.04 -2.71
N GLY A 664 -21.82 -9.13 -3.11
CA GLY A 664 -22.21 -7.93 -2.38
C GLY A 664 -21.03 -6.98 -2.18
N ARG A 665 -20.50 -6.97 -0.96
CA ARG A 665 -19.38 -6.12 -0.52
C ARG A 665 -18.01 -6.77 -0.72
N LEU A 666 -17.91 -7.88 -1.44
CA LEU A 666 -16.63 -8.50 -1.78
C LEU A 666 -16.28 -8.21 -3.24
N ARG A 667 -15.07 -7.72 -3.47
CA ARG A 667 -14.52 -7.50 -4.80
C ARG A 667 -13.23 -8.27 -4.98
N ASN A 668 -13.06 -8.84 -6.17
CA ASN A 668 -11.78 -9.40 -6.57
C ASN A 668 -10.88 -8.27 -7.08
N VAL A 669 -10.06 -7.72 -6.21
CA VAL A 669 -9.26 -6.52 -6.48
C VAL A 669 -8.05 -6.88 -7.33
N GLN A 670 -7.94 -6.28 -8.51
CA GLN A 670 -6.76 -6.38 -9.34
C GLN A 670 -5.60 -5.58 -8.72
N LEU A 671 -4.48 -6.24 -8.42
CA LEU A 671 -3.25 -5.58 -7.96
C LEU A 671 -2.25 -5.32 -9.10
N GLU A 672 -2.26 -6.17 -10.11
CA GLU A 672 -1.24 -6.23 -11.17
C GLU A 672 -1.88 -6.02 -12.55
N PRO A 673 -1.15 -5.49 -13.55
CA PRO A 673 -1.68 -5.28 -14.89
C PRO A 673 -2.00 -6.59 -15.62
N VAL A 674 -2.94 -6.55 -16.56
CA VAL A 674 -3.17 -7.63 -17.52
C VAL A 674 -2.06 -7.62 -18.58
N ARG A 675 -1.37 -8.74 -18.75
CA ARG A 675 -0.42 -8.97 -19.84
C ARG A 675 -1.12 -9.64 -21.01
N LYS A 676 -1.03 -8.99 -22.18
CA LYS A 676 -1.52 -9.51 -23.47
C LYS A 676 -0.41 -10.07 -24.35
N THR A 677 0.81 -10.15 -23.83
CA THR A 677 1.98 -10.69 -24.54
C THR A 677 2.28 -12.11 -24.08
N PRO A 678 2.71 -13.00 -24.99
CA PRO A 678 3.16 -14.34 -24.62
C PRO A 678 4.31 -14.26 -23.61
N ARG A 679 4.19 -14.93 -22.45
CA ARG A 679 5.29 -15.06 -21.49
C ARG A 679 6.31 -16.08 -22.01
N GLU A 680 7.53 -16.05 -21.48
CA GLU A 680 8.54 -17.09 -21.70
C GLU A 680 7.92 -18.50 -21.57
N PRO A 681 8.37 -19.47 -22.37
CA PRO A 681 7.88 -20.84 -22.29
C PRO A 681 8.00 -21.40 -20.87
N ALA A 682 7.03 -22.21 -20.47
CA ALA A 682 7.12 -22.93 -19.21
C ALA A 682 8.36 -23.84 -19.20
N THR A 683 8.98 -24.02 -18.02
CA THR A 683 10.15 -24.90 -17.90
C THR A 683 9.73 -26.36 -18.11
N ALA A 684 10.51 -27.12 -18.90
CA ALA A 684 10.22 -28.53 -19.16
C ALA A 684 10.61 -29.48 -18.00
N SER A 685 11.32 -28.98 -16.99
CA SER A 685 11.77 -29.73 -15.82
C SER A 685 11.31 -29.07 -14.53
N THR A 686 11.09 -29.88 -13.49
CA THR A 686 10.83 -29.43 -12.11
C THR A 686 12.08 -28.80 -11.47
N GLY A 687 13.27 -29.14 -11.98
CA GLY A 687 14.56 -28.79 -11.39
C GLY A 687 15.14 -29.85 -10.45
N THR A 688 14.48 -31.00 -10.31
CA THR A 688 14.94 -32.13 -9.48
C THR A 688 14.32 -33.46 -9.94
N SER A 689 14.99 -34.59 -9.72
CA SER A 689 14.43 -35.93 -9.98
C SER A 689 13.43 -36.39 -8.91
N ALA A 690 13.39 -35.71 -7.77
CA ALA A 690 12.47 -36.03 -6.67
C ALA A 690 11.00 -35.70 -6.96
N LEU A 691 10.72 -34.99 -8.06
CA LEU A 691 9.38 -34.60 -8.49
C LEU A 691 9.17 -34.98 -9.95
N GLU A 692 8.00 -35.52 -10.27
CA GLU A 692 7.54 -35.75 -11.64
C GLU A 692 6.49 -34.72 -12.07
N ILE A 693 6.48 -34.44 -13.39
CA ILE A 693 5.40 -33.68 -14.04
C ILE A 693 4.36 -34.66 -14.54
N LEU A 694 3.09 -34.47 -14.16
CA LEU A 694 2.02 -35.34 -14.63
C LEU A 694 1.60 -34.99 -16.06
N GLY A 695 2.09 -35.79 -17.00
CA GLY A 695 1.83 -35.63 -18.43
C GLY A 695 0.36 -35.77 -18.82
N LYS A 696 -0.37 -36.66 -18.13
CA LYS A 696 -1.77 -37.02 -18.42
C LYS A 696 -2.81 -36.21 -17.66
N VAL A 697 -2.40 -35.48 -16.62
CA VAL A 697 -3.29 -34.68 -15.78
C VAL A 697 -3.23 -33.23 -16.24
N GLU A 698 -4.38 -32.68 -16.61
CA GLU A 698 -4.48 -31.28 -16.99
C GLU A 698 -4.63 -30.39 -15.74
N ALA A 699 -3.85 -29.32 -15.69
CA ALA A 699 -3.99 -28.31 -14.66
C ALA A 699 -5.34 -27.57 -14.81
N PRO A 700 -6.01 -27.20 -13.71
CA PRO A 700 -7.22 -26.39 -13.75
C PRO A 700 -7.02 -25.09 -14.53
N LEU A 701 -7.77 -24.89 -15.61
CA LEU A 701 -7.73 -23.69 -16.45
C LEU A 701 -9.04 -22.88 -16.31
N VAL A 702 -8.93 -21.62 -15.90
CA VAL A 702 -10.05 -20.66 -15.93
C VAL A 702 -10.26 -20.09 -17.33
N THR A 703 -11.47 -19.62 -17.61
CA THR A 703 -11.86 -19.17 -18.96
C THR A 703 -11.52 -17.71 -19.28
N ARG A 704 -11.12 -16.93 -18.28
CA ARG A 704 -10.76 -15.51 -18.39
C ARG A 704 -9.69 -15.15 -17.36
N GLU A 705 -9.16 -13.93 -17.43
CA GLU A 705 -8.20 -13.39 -16.46
C GLU A 705 -8.77 -13.48 -15.03
N PHE A 706 -7.95 -13.94 -14.09
CA PHE A 706 -8.35 -14.18 -12.71
C PHE A 706 -7.19 -13.95 -11.74
N VAL A 707 -7.44 -13.20 -10.68
CA VAL A 707 -6.58 -13.14 -9.49
C VAL A 707 -7.33 -13.71 -8.29
N LEU A 708 -6.61 -14.21 -7.29
CA LEU A 708 -7.21 -14.59 -6.01
C LEU A 708 -6.95 -13.50 -4.97
N ASN A 709 -7.72 -12.41 -5.04
CA ASN A 709 -7.55 -11.25 -4.16
C ASN A 709 -8.90 -10.61 -3.81
N PHE A 710 -9.76 -11.39 -3.16
CA PHE A 710 -11.02 -10.90 -2.62
C PHE A 710 -10.77 -10.05 -1.38
N ASP A 711 -11.26 -8.81 -1.41
CA ASP A 711 -11.26 -7.92 -0.27
C ASP A 711 -12.65 -7.30 -0.05
N HIS A 712 -12.86 -6.77 1.14
CA HIS A 712 -14.06 -6.02 1.47
C HIS A 712 -14.06 -4.67 0.76
N THR A 713 -15.22 -4.28 0.28
CA THR A 713 -15.50 -2.96 -0.24
C THR A 713 -16.81 -2.45 0.34
N ASP A 714 -16.82 -1.20 0.75
CA ASP A 714 -18.06 -0.51 1.10
C ASP A 714 -18.82 -0.01 -0.14
N LEU A 715 -18.28 -0.23 -1.34
CA LEU A 715 -18.96 -0.02 -2.61
C LEU A 715 -19.96 -1.17 -2.84
N ALA A 716 -21.06 -1.16 -2.09
CA ALA A 716 -22.24 -1.89 -2.53
C ALA A 716 -22.67 -1.28 -3.88
N PRO A 717 -23.05 -2.08 -4.89
CA PRO A 717 -23.74 -1.54 -6.05
C PRO A 717 -24.93 -0.73 -5.51
N ALA A 718 -24.95 0.57 -5.76
CA ALA A 718 -26.16 1.33 -5.54
C ALA A 718 -27.16 0.74 -6.54
N THR A 719 -27.97 -0.23 -6.09
CA THR A 719 -29.19 -0.59 -6.81
C THR A 719 -29.98 0.70 -6.85
N THR A 720 -29.96 1.38 -7.99
CA THR A 720 -30.69 2.62 -8.23
C THR A 720 -32.19 2.49 -7.95
N ASP A 721 -32.68 1.25 -7.82
CA ASP A 721 -34.06 0.92 -7.47
C ASP A 721 -34.38 1.08 -5.98
N ALA A 722 -33.39 1.15 -5.08
CA ALA A 722 -33.66 1.21 -3.64
C ALA A 722 -33.95 2.64 -3.12
N THR A 723 -33.66 3.68 -3.91
CA THR A 723 -33.86 5.08 -3.49
C THR A 723 -34.98 5.81 -4.23
N THR A 724 -35.68 5.13 -5.13
CA THR A 724 -36.88 5.66 -5.77
C THR A 724 -38.06 4.80 -5.32
N PRO A 725 -39.01 5.31 -4.52
CA PRO A 725 -40.25 4.58 -4.27
C PRO A 725 -40.90 4.27 -5.62
N PRO A 726 -41.39 3.04 -5.86
CA PRO A 726 -42.21 2.77 -7.02
C PRO A 726 -43.53 3.55 -6.85
N GLY A 727 -43.61 4.72 -7.50
CA GLY A 727 -44.82 5.55 -7.56
C GLY A 727 -44.75 6.88 -6.80
N ALA A 728 -43.83 7.76 -7.17
CA ALA A 728 -43.90 9.20 -6.88
C ALA A 728 -43.80 10.01 -8.18
#